data_AF-A0A951GPM2-F1
#
_entry.id   AF-A0A951GPM2-F1
#
_cell.length_a   1.000
_cell.length_b   1.000
_cell.length_c   1.000
_cell.angle_alpha   90.00
_cell.angle_beta   90.00
_cell.angle_gamma   90.00
#
_symmetry.space_group_name_H-M   'P 1'
#
loop_
_entity.id
_entity.type
_entity.pdbx_description
1 polymer ?
#
loop_
_entity_poly.entity_id
_entity_poly.type
_entity_poly.pdbx_seq_one_letter_code
_entity_poly.pdbx_strand_id
1 'polypeptide(L)'
;MDEYSEAVATCKPDAILLNFHPATLTWADNSQIKSYGGTCFAICHEVHQELADHLDDDIFHFWLCPDPTLLPHNPVAIVVPRFSPKTRPAVQPAPEVFTVGSFGFAAPTKGFQKLCELVNLQFDRARIRINIPPHDLQTLIPQATADKLIDECERKITKPGISLEITQDFMSEDSLMDFLSENTINAFLYDAFSPRGISSCTDYALASGRPIAISNSTMFRNLLGVNPSISVTHRPLREIVESGIAPLRHHVAQYEPRASGQAWDSAILEALARREMCRSVPDGRGFNKILDDRSRLTYTRSLEELQQRAPDLLTRKIAQANIQQAFALDAVERFVTGYYEPRILAVGSFEDTTVAVLRAKGYRIDEVDPNVNGMDLDAFFSTQAVPGSYDIVLSVSVLEHVADDGRFVRIIADLLAPGGVAILTVDFSNDFPATGRKPTVDHRLYTTSDIIDRLMPLLPDCGLIDLPAWNDGKDDFTYEGCVYSFAAWVFRKLEWDRIRYAAPYLAAHGAGVKADNVLRQLLSSQGEIYDTVYTVIGDERYEEGMRVFTADGSTLGYLSFGPYNTFAPGKYRCSFVVRVVSCNIPDDTPIAVIDTAADKAMQQNPRTCTYGDFRPDTYSLISAEFDVSDDTAKIETRLLLLRQTPVTMLAAVAIERLDQTAP
;
A
#
# COMPACT_ATOMS: atom_id res chain seq x y z
N MET A 1 -22.98 29.29 4.55
CA MET A 1 -21.85 29.85 5.32
C MET A 1 -22.29 30.35 6.67
N ASP A 2 -23.28 31.24 6.78
CA ASP A 2 -23.72 31.79 8.08
C ASP A 2 -24.14 30.70 9.08
N GLU A 3 -24.97 29.75 8.65
CA GLU A 3 -25.39 28.60 9.47
C GLU A 3 -24.20 27.74 9.94
N TYR A 4 -23.24 27.50 9.04
CA TYR A 4 -22.00 26.78 9.38
C TYR A 4 -21.19 27.55 10.43
N SER A 5 -20.97 28.85 10.22
CA SER A 5 -20.24 29.70 11.15
C SER A 5 -20.91 29.76 12.52
N GLU A 6 -22.23 29.91 12.57
CA GLU A 6 -23.01 29.95 13.81
C GLU A 6 -22.91 28.62 14.57
N ALA A 7 -23.02 27.49 13.85
CA ALA A 7 -22.87 26.17 14.42
C ALA A 7 -21.47 25.94 15.01
N VAL A 8 -20.41 26.32 14.29
CA VAL A 8 -19.02 26.18 14.77
C VAL A 8 -18.77 27.09 15.98
N ALA A 9 -19.23 28.34 15.95
CA ALA A 9 -19.09 29.28 17.08
C ALA A 9 -19.82 28.80 18.33
N THR A 10 -20.98 28.16 18.16
CA THR A 10 -21.80 27.62 19.25
C THR A 10 -21.22 26.34 19.83
N CYS A 11 -20.89 25.37 18.97
CA CYS A 11 -20.43 24.04 19.38
C CYS A 11 -18.96 23.99 19.77
N LYS A 12 -18.12 24.89 19.21
CA LYS A 12 -16.66 24.91 19.37
C LYS A 12 -16.01 23.53 19.20
N PRO A 13 -16.25 22.85 18.07
CA PRO A 13 -15.81 21.47 17.89
C PRO A 13 -14.29 21.35 17.73
N ASP A 14 -13.72 20.26 18.25
CA ASP A 14 -12.32 19.88 17.99
C ASP A 14 -12.11 19.40 16.54
N ALA A 15 -13.13 18.75 15.97
CA ALA A 15 -13.15 18.23 14.62
C ALA A 15 -14.46 18.57 13.90
N ILE A 16 -14.36 18.91 12.61
CA ILE A 16 -15.48 19.24 11.73
C ILE A 16 -15.42 18.28 10.55
N LEU A 17 -16.46 17.45 10.36
CA LEU A 17 -16.52 16.50 9.27
C LEU A 17 -17.53 16.94 8.22
N LEU A 18 -17.08 17.08 6.97
CA LEU A 18 -17.92 17.42 5.83
C LEU A 18 -18.08 16.23 4.89
N ASN A 19 -19.32 15.88 4.57
CA ASN A 19 -19.63 14.95 3.48
C ASN A 19 -19.47 15.64 2.13
N PHE A 20 -18.23 16.01 1.79
CA PHE A 20 -17.92 16.96 0.72
C PHE A 20 -18.11 16.39 -0.68
N HIS A 21 -18.85 17.10 -1.52
CA HIS A 21 -18.80 16.93 -2.96
C HIS A 21 -18.93 18.33 -3.60
N PRO A 22 -18.06 18.70 -4.56
CA PRO A 22 -18.03 20.07 -5.09
C PRO A 22 -19.36 20.48 -5.74
N ALA A 23 -20.13 19.53 -6.28
CA ALA A 23 -21.45 19.81 -6.86
C ALA A 23 -22.58 20.03 -5.84
N THR A 24 -22.45 19.55 -4.59
CA THR A 24 -23.51 19.67 -3.56
C THR A 24 -23.17 20.67 -2.46
N LEU A 25 -21.87 20.91 -2.24
CA LEU A 25 -21.33 21.82 -1.22
C LEU A 25 -20.50 22.90 -1.90
N THR A 26 -21.07 23.58 -2.90
CA THR A 26 -20.40 24.66 -3.65
C THR A 26 -19.98 25.83 -2.76
N TRP A 27 -20.60 26.02 -1.60
CA TRP A 27 -20.20 27.04 -0.63
C TRP A 27 -18.92 26.67 0.14
N ALA A 28 -18.54 25.39 0.12
CA ALA A 28 -17.38 24.85 0.83
C ALA A 28 -16.11 24.82 -0.05
N ASP A 29 -16.06 25.66 -1.09
CA ASP A 29 -15.01 25.67 -2.12
C ASP A 29 -13.85 26.65 -1.83
N ASN A 30 -13.88 27.30 -0.66
CA ASN A 30 -12.89 28.30 -0.30
C ASN A 30 -12.24 28.00 1.06
N SER A 31 -11.04 28.53 1.25
CA SER A 31 -10.20 28.32 2.43
C SER A 31 -10.76 28.90 3.74
N GLN A 32 -11.90 29.61 3.71
CA GLN A 32 -12.49 30.21 4.90
C GLN A 32 -12.99 29.15 5.88
N ILE A 33 -13.32 27.93 5.44
CA ILE A 33 -13.78 26.85 6.33
C ILE A 33 -12.82 26.62 7.50
N LYS A 34 -11.51 26.59 7.23
CA LYS A 34 -10.46 26.38 8.23
C LYS A 34 -10.37 27.52 9.26
N SER A 35 -10.83 28.73 8.89
CA SER A 35 -10.74 29.93 9.73
C SER A 35 -11.77 29.98 10.87
N TYR A 36 -12.84 29.19 10.78
CA TYR A 36 -13.91 29.18 11.79
C TYR A 36 -13.54 28.37 13.06
N GLY A 37 -12.44 27.63 13.04
CA GLY A 37 -11.96 26.83 14.17
C GLY A 37 -12.09 25.31 13.94
N GLY A 38 -11.58 24.53 14.90
CA GLY A 38 -11.52 23.07 14.81
C GLY A 38 -10.56 22.55 13.74
N THR A 39 -10.52 21.22 13.60
CA THR A 39 -9.81 20.53 12.52
C THR A 39 -10.82 20.04 11.50
N CYS A 40 -10.78 20.60 10.30
CA CYS A 40 -11.70 20.24 9.22
C CYS A 40 -11.25 18.99 8.44
N PHE A 41 -12.18 18.05 8.27
CA PHE A 41 -12.07 16.82 7.50
C PHE A 41 -13.11 16.82 6.39
N ALA A 42 -12.78 16.28 5.22
CA ALA A 42 -13.73 16.08 4.13
C ALA A 42 -13.73 14.63 3.63
N ILE A 43 -14.90 14.05 3.38
CA ILE A 43 -15.03 12.73 2.77
C ILE A 43 -14.79 12.86 1.25
N CYS A 44 -13.80 12.14 0.72
CA CYS A 44 -13.47 12.12 -0.71
C CYS A 44 -14.15 10.94 -1.41
N HIS A 45 -15.28 11.18 -2.10
CA HIS A 45 -16.13 10.10 -2.66
C HIS A 45 -15.52 9.37 -3.87
N GLU A 46 -14.93 10.08 -4.81
CA GLU A 46 -14.38 9.51 -6.06
C GLU A 46 -12.85 9.48 -6.03
N VAL A 47 -12.28 8.82 -5.03
CA VAL A 47 -10.82 8.77 -4.84
C VAL A 47 -10.16 7.57 -5.53
N HIS A 48 -8.99 7.81 -6.13
CA HIS A 48 -8.03 6.80 -6.59
C HIS A 48 -6.63 7.23 -6.16
N GLN A 49 -5.61 6.37 -6.34
CA GLN A 49 -4.26 6.62 -5.81
C GLN A 49 -3.70 7.98 -6.27
N GLU A 50 -3.68 8.23 -7.57
CA GLU A 50 -3.18 9.51 -8.10
C GLU A 50 -3.93 10.72 -7.53
N LEU A 51 -5.26 10.68 -7.38
CA LEU A 51 -5.97 11.79 -6.72
C LEU A 51 -5.53 11.93 -5.26
N ALA A 52 -5.48 10.84 -4.51
CA ALA A 52 -5.08 10.83 -3.09
C ALA A 52 -3.67 11.40 -2.90
N ASP A 53 -2.73 11.08 -3.79
CA ASP A 53 -1.36 11.58 -3.75
C ASP A 53 -1.28 13.10 -3.94
N HIS A 54 -2.22 13.70 -4.67
CA HIS A 54 -2.24 15.13 -4.99
C HIS A 54 -3.22 15.97 -4.16
N LEU A 55 -3.88 15.38 -3.16
CA LEU A 55 -4.77 16.14 -2.28
C LEU A 55 -3.98 17.16 -1.45
N ASP A 56 -4.34 18.43 -1.54
CA ASP A 56 -3.77 19.48 -0.70
C ASP A 56 -4.57 19.71 0.58
N ASP A 57 -4.03 20.54 1.47
CA ASP A 57 -4.73 21.01 2.66
C ASP A 57 -5.38 22.39 2.50
N ASP A 58 -5.55 22.92 1.28
CA ASP A 58 -5.99 24.31 1.04
C ASP A 58 -7.40 24.56 1.58
N ILE A 59 -8.31 23.61 1.37
CA ILE A 59 -9.72 23.70 1.79
C ILE A 59 -9.95 23.00 3.13
N PHE A 60 -9.39 21.80 3.31
CA PHE A 60 -9.57 20.97 4.50
C PHE A 60 -8.22 20.55 5.06
N HIS A 61 -8.11 20.33 6.38
CA HIS A 61 -6.84 19.87 6.95
C HIS A 61 -6.54 18.42 6.59
N PHE A 62 -7.58 17.62 6.34
CA PHE A 62 -7.48 16.21 6.00
C PHE A 62 -8.64 15.77 5.09
N TRP A 63 -8.38 14.75 4.28
CA TRP A 63 -9.35 14.08 3.44
C TRP A 63 -9.53 12.63 3.91
N LEU A 64 -10.75 12.23 4.25
CA LEU A 64 -11.09 10.85 4.53
C LEU A 64 -11.40 10.13 3.22
N CYS A 65 -10.58 9.13 2.90
CA CYS A 65 -10.63 8.38 1.64
C CYS A 65 -11.17 6.97 1.91
N PRO A 66 -12.48 6.69 1.68
CA PRO A 66 -13.13 5.41 1.94
C PRO A 66 -12.81 4.36 0.87
N ASP A 67 -11.52 4.19 0.58
CA ASP A 67 -10.98 3.17 -0.32
C ASP A 67 -9.77 2.50 0.33
N PRO A 68 -9.92 1.27 0.88
CA PRO A 68 -8.85 0.59 1.59
C PRO A 68 -7.69 0.15 0.70
N THR A 69 -7.79 0.31 -0.61
CA THR A 69 -6.69 -0.03 -1.55
C THR A 69 -5.69 1.09 -1.78
N LEU A 70 -5.95 2.27 -1.21
CA LEU A 70 -5.05 3.40 -1.32
C LEU A 70 -3.86 3.25 -0.37
N LEU A 71 -2.70 3.69 -0.84
CA LEU A 71 -1.52 3.93 -0.02
C LEU A 71 -1.53 5.39 0.45
N PRO A 72 -1.44 5.66 1.77
CA PRO A 72 -1.43 7.03 2.31
C PRO A 72 -0.03 7.66 2.17
N HIS A 73 0.46 7.83 0.94
CA HIS A 73 1.74 8.52 0.68
C HIS A 73 1.66 10.00 1.04
N ASN A 74 0.50 10.60 0.75
CA ASN A 74 0.16 11.95 1.13
C ASN A 74 -0.43 11.97 2.55
N PRO A 75 0.16 12.73 3.50
CA PRO A 75 -0.30 12.77 4.87
C PRO A 75 -1.70 13.38 5.04
N VAL A 76 -2.18 14.18 4.10
CA VAL A 76 -3.53 14.75 4.14
C VAL A 76 -4.60 13.71 3.80
N ALA A 77 -4.25 12.70 2.99
CA ALA A 77 -5.13 11.62 2.58
C ALA A 77 -5.17 10.50 3.64
N ILE A 78 -6.26 10.43 4.40
CA ILE A 78 -6.49 9.43 5.43
C ILE A 78 -7.35 8.30 4.88
N VAL A 79 -6.72 7.14 4.69
CA VAL A 79 -7.43 5.94 4.25
C VAL A 79 -8.29 5.40 5.39
N VAL A 80 -9.58 5.18 5.10
CA VAL A 80 -10.57 4.66 6.04
C VAL A 80 -11.39 3.53 5.40
N PRO A 81 -11.94 2.58 6.17
CA PRO A 81 -12.77 1.51 5.60
C PRO A 81 -14.09 2.06 5.07
N ARG A 82 -14.77 1.25 4.26
CA ARG A 82 -16.14 1.55 3.81
C ARG A 82 -17.16 1.33 4.93
N PHE A 83 -18.30 2.00 4.83
CA PHE A 83 -19.51 1.66 5.57
C PHE A 83 -20.38 0.75 4.72
N SER A 84 -20.74 -0.42 5.24
CA SER A 84 -21.82 -1.22 4.69
C SER A 84 -23.12 -1.01 5.50
N PRO A 85 -24.30 -1.16 4.89
CA PRO A 85 -25.54 -1.23 5.63
C PRO A 85 -25.49 -2.35 6.68
N LYS A 86 -26.36 -2.27 7.69
CA LYS A 86 -26.42 -3.31 8.72
C LYS A 86 -26.73 -4.66 8.08
N THR A 87 -25.85 -5.64 8.30
CA THR A 87 -26.04 -7.00 7.80
C THR A 87 -27.33 -7.61 8.32
N ARG A 88 -28.07 -8.31 7.45
CA ARG A 88 -29.30 -9.00 7.86
C ARG A 88 -28.96 -10.30 8.62
N PRO A 89 -29.61 -10.55 9.78
CA PRO A 89 -29.24 -11.66 10.67
C PRO A 89 -29.56 -13.05 10.11
N ALA A 90 -30.45 -13.17 9.13
CA ALA A 90 -30.76 -14.44 8.47
C ALA A 90 -30.91 -14.23 6.96
N VAL A 91 -30.07 -14.91 6.19
CA VAL A 91 -30.21 -15.01 4.74
C VAL A 91 -31.36 -15.98 4.48
N GLN A 92 -32.35 -15.59 3.68
CA GLN A 92 -33.42 -16.50 3.28
C GLN A 92 -32.81 -17.72 2.54
N PRO A 93 -33.50 -18.87 2.48
CA PRO A 93 -33.09 -19.95 1.58
C PRO A 93 -32.86 -19.42 0.17
N ALA A 94 -31.87 -19.97 -0.55
CA ALA A 94 -31.70 -19.59 -1.95
C ALA A 94 -32.96 -19.97 -2.74
N PRO A 95 -33.37 -19.17 -3.74
CA PRO A 95 -34.51 -19.51 -4.57
C PRO A 95 -34.26 -20.80 -5.35
N GLU A 96 -35.33 -21.55 -5.65
CA GLU A 96 -35.25 -22.81 -6.39
C GLU A 96 -34.66 -22.61 -7.80
N VAL A 97 -35.03 -21.51 -8.46
CA VAL A 97 -34.44 -21.10 -9.74
C VAL A 97 -33.20 -20.25 -9.46
N PHE A 98 -32.08 -20.61 -10.10
CA PHE A 98 -30.83 -19.84 -9.99
C PHE A 98 -31.08 -18.38 -10.38
N THR A 99 -31.03 -17.48 -9.40
CA THR A 99 -31.44 -16.08 -9.56
C THR A 99 -30.23 -15.17 -9.42
N VAL A 100 -29.97 -14.36 -10.44
CA VAL A 100 -28.84 -13.43 -10.48
C VAL A 100 -29.35 -12.00 -10.38
N GLY A 101 -28.98 -11.31 -9.30
CA GLY A 101 -29.38 -9.94 -9.01
C GLY A 101 -28.35 -8.90 -9.42
N SER A 102 -28.79 -7.72 -9.82
CA SER A 102 -27.95 -6.54 -9.99
C SER A 102 -28.76 -5.26 -9.77
N PHE A 103 -28.09 -4.13 -9.57
CA PHE A 103 -28.76 -2.83 -9.45
C PHE A 103 -27.83 -1.67 -9.80
N GLY A 104 -28.45 -0.54 -10.13
CA GLY A 104 -27.77 0.74 -10.33
C GLY A 104 -28.43 1.57 -11.43
N PHE A 105 -28.09 2.85 -11.50
CA PHE A 105 -28.57 3.71 -12.58
C PHE A 105 -28.16 3.20 -13.96
N ALA A 106 -28.91 3.60 -14.99
CA ALA A 106 -28.73 3.17 -16.38
C ALA A 106 -27.46 3.73 -17.08
N ALA A 107 -26.31 3.73 -16.41
CA ALA A 107 -25.04 4.10 -17.00
C ALA A 107 -24.50 2.93 -17.84
N PRO A 108 -24.07 3.16 -19.10
CA PRO A 108 -23.60 2.08 -19.99
C PRO A 108 -22.47 1.23 -19.40
N THR A 109 -21.63 1.83 -18.55
CA THR A 109 -20.47 1.16 -17.92
C THR A 109 -20.83 0.16 -16.82
N LYS A 110 -22.10 0.04 -16.43
CA LYS A 110 -22.58 -0.91 -15.41
C LYS A 110 -22.59 -2.36 -15.89
N GLY A 111 -22.63 -2.57 -17.21
CA GLY A 111 -22.53 -3.90 -17.82
C GLY A 111 -23.74 -4.82 -17.58
N PHE A 112 -24.96 -4.27 -17.48
CA PHE A 112 -26.18 -5.08 -17.35
C PHE A 112 -26.39 -6.02 -18.55
N GLN A 113 -26.06 -5.57 -19.76
CA GLN A 113 -26.13 -6.41 -20.97
C GLN A 113 -25.15 -7.58 -20.89
N LYS A 114 -23.94 -7.34 -20.36
CA LYS A 114 -22.91 -8.38 -20.16
C LYS A 114 -23.39 -9.42 -19.16
N LEU A 115 -24.11 -8.99 -18.12
CA LEU A 115 -24.71 -9.89 -17.15
C LEU A 115 -25.75 -10.80 -17.82
N CYS A 116 -26.66 -10.24 -18.61
CA CYS A 116 -27.67 -10.99 -19.35
C CYS A 116 -27.02 -12.01 -20.31
N GLU A 117 -26.00 -11.58 -21.05
CA GLU A 117 -25.23 -12.45 -21.95
C GLU A 117 -24.54 -13.59 -21.20
N LEU A 118 -23.87 -13.29 -20.08
CA LEU A 118 -23.17 -14.29 -19.27
C LEU A 118 -24.14 -15.34 -18.70
N VAL A 119 -25.29 -14.91 -18.18
CA VAL A 119 -26.30 -15.84 -17.64
C VAL A 119 -26.91 -16.68 -18.76
N ASN A 120 -27.26 -16.08 -19.89
CA ASN A 120 -27.78 -16.80 -21.05
C ASN A 120 -26.76 -17.85 -21.57
N LEU A 121 -25.46 -17.55 -21.49
CA LEU A 121 -24.39 -18.48 -21.84
C LEU A 121 -24.30 -19.67 -20.85
N GLN A 122 -24.22 -19.39 -19.55
CA GLN A 122 -23.89 -20.38 -18.51
C GLN A 122 -25.08 -21.24 -18.03
N PHE A 123 -26.32 -20.85 -18.31
CA PHE A 123 -27.51 -21.50 -17.75
C PHE A 123 -28.53 -21.84 -18.84
N ASP A 124 -29.30 -22.91 -18.62
CA ASP A 124 -30.49 -23.24 -19.43
C ASP A 124 -31.78 -22.78 -18.75
N ARG A 125 -31.77 -22.73 -17.41
CA ARG A 125 -32.86 -22.21 -16.57
C ARG A 125 -32.30 -21.31 -15.48
N ALA A 126 -32.68 -20.03 -15.51
CA ALA A 126 -32.26 -19.02 -14.54
C ALA A 126 -33.21 -17.81 -14.59
N ARG A 127 -33.16 -16.97 -13.54
CA ARG A 127 -33.88 -15.70 -13.45
C ARG A 127 -32.85 -14.58 -13.28
N ILE A 128 -32.96 -13.52 -14.07
CA ILE A 128 -32.13 -12.32 -13.95
C ILE A 128 -33.02 -11.22 -13.39
N ARG A 129 -32.59 -10.55 -12.31
CA ARG A 129 -33.30 -9.44 -11.68
C ARG A 129 -32.41 -8.21 -11.67
N ILE A 130 -32.85 -7.11 -12.27
CA ILE A 130 -32.09 -5.87 -12.32
C ILE A 130 -32.96 -4.69 -11.86
N ASN A 131 -32.55 -3.98 -10.82
CA ASN A 131 -33.18 -2.71 -10.46
C ASN A 131 -32.43 -1.54 -11.10
N ILE A 132 -33.11 -0.80 -11.99
CA ILE A 132 -32.60 0.34 -12.75
C ILE A 132 -33.45 1.58 -12.41
N PRO A 133 -33.29 2.18 -11.21
CA PRO A 133 -34.08 3.34 -10.82
C PRO A 133 -33.80 4.55 -11.73
N PRO A 134 -34.77 5.47 -11.90
CA PRO A 134 -34.51 6.75 -12.56
C PRO A 134 -33.49 7.56 -11.75
N HIS A 135 -32.66 8.33 -12.46
CA HIS A 135 -31.72 9.26 -11.84
C HIS A 135 -32.43 10.58 -11.50
N ASP A 136 -32.17 11.16 -10.31
CA ASP A 136 -32.80 12.41 -9.87
C ASP A 136 -32.56 13.58 -10.84
N LEU A 137 -31.38 13.57 -11.47
CA LEU A 137 -31.02 14.47 -12.56
C LEU A 137 -31.19 13.75 -13.91
N GLN A 138 -32.36 13.90 -14.52
CA GLN A 138 -32.66 13.32 -15.84
C GLN A 138 -31.73 13.83 -16.95
N THR A 139 -31.06 14.96 -16.75
CA THR A 139 -30.05 15.49 -17.67
C THR A 139 -28.77 14.65 -17.68
N LEU A 140 -28.42 13.99 -16.57
CA LEU A 140 -27.25 13.11 -16.48
C LEU A 140 -27.55 11.74 -17.07
N ILE A 141 -28.73 11.19 -16.78
CA ILE A 141 -29.18 9.89 -17.31
C ILE A 141 -30.62 10.03 -17.79
N PRO A 142 -30.85 10.37 -19.08
CA PRO A 142 -32.19 10.47 -19.63
C PRO A 142 -32.90 9.12 -19.66
N GLN A 143 -34.23 9.11 -19.52
CA GLN A 143 -35.06 7.89 -19.56
C GLN A 143 -34.81 7.06 -20.83
N ALA A 144 -34.67 7.70 -21.98
CA ALA A 144 -34.37 7.01 -23.25
C ALA A 144 -33.06 6.19 -23.20
N THR A 145 -32.10 6.57 -22.35
CA THR A 145 -30.88 5.78 -22.12
C THR A 145 -31.19 4.50 -21.35
N ALA A 146 -32.06 4.59 -20.33
CA ALA A 146 -32.53 3.43 -19.59
C ALA A 146 -33.35 2.49 -20.47
N ASP A 147 -34.27 3.02 -21.27
CA ASP A 147 -35.10 2.23 -22.19
C ASP A 147 -34.23 1.47 -23.20
N LYS A 148 -33.24 2.14 -23.80
CA LYS A 148 -32.28 1.51 -24.72
C LYS A 148 -31.47 0.40 -24.04
N LEU A 149 -31.03 0.63 -22.79
CA LEU A 149 -30.28 -0.35 -22.01
C LEU A 149 -31.15 -1.59 -21.68
N ILE A 150 -32.43 -1.39 -21.37
CA ILE A 150 -33.41 -2.45 -21.15
C ILE A 150 -33.60 -3.28 -22.43
N ASP A 151 -33.84 -2.63 -23.57
CA ASP A 151 -33.98 -3.30 -24.88
C ASP A 151 -32.73 -4.11 -25.25
N GLU A 152 -31.53 -3.63 -24.89
CA GLU A 152 -30.28 -4.36 -25.07
C GLU A 152 -30.18 -5.59 -24.17
N CYS A 153 -30.61 -5.49 -22.90
CA CYS A 153 -30.66 -6.62 -21.98
C CYS A 153 -31.62 -7.71 -22.47
N GLU A 154 -32.83 -7.33 -22.88
CA GLU A 154 -33.84 -8.25 -23.39
C GLU A 154 -33.34 -9.01 -24.62
N ARG A 155 -32.68 -8.33 -25.57
CA ARG A 155 -32.11 -8.97 -26.77
C ARG A 155 -31.00 -9.98 -26.49
N LYS A 156 -30.35 -9.92 -25.33
CA LYS A 156 -29.33 -10.91 -24.94
C LYS A 156 -29.94 -12.22 -24.43
N ILE A 157 -31.23 -12.23 -24.10
CA ILE A 157 -31.94 -13.42 -23.64
C ILE A 157 -32.50 -14.18 -24.84
N THR A 158 -31.88 -15.32 -25.15
CA THR A 158 -32.24 -16.15 -26.32
C THR A 158 -32.74 -17.53 -25.93
N LYS A 159 -32.45 -18.00 -24.71
CA LYS A 159 -32.91 -19.29 -24.20
C LYS A 159 -34.28 -19.15 -23.50
N PRO A 160 -35.27 -20.02 -23.78
CA PRO A 160 -36.62 -19.90 -23.23
C PRO A 160 -36.73 -20.18 -21.73
N GLY A 161 -35.74 -20.85 -21.12
CA GLY A 161 -35.69 -21.08 -19.68
C GLY A 161 -35.09 -19.92 -18.88
N ILE A 162 -34.63 -18.86 -19.55
CA ILE A 162 -34.06 -17.67 -18.92
C ILE A 162 -35.11 -16.56 -18.89
N SER A 163 -35.45 -16.07 -17.70
CA SER A 163 -36.32 -14.90 -17.54
C SER A 163 -35.53 -13.67 -17.12
N LEU A 164 -35.95 -12.50 -17.59
CA LEU A 164 -35.40 -11.21 -17.20
C LEU A 164 -36.51 -10.38 -16.56
N GLU A 165 -36.20 -9.83 -15.39
CA GLU A 165 -37.08 -8.93 -14.65
C GLU A 165 -36.35 -7.64 -14.35
N ILE A 166 -36.92 -6.54 -14.82
CA ILE A 166 -36.38 -5.21 -14.59
C ILE A 166 -37.40 -4.39 -13.83
N THR A 167 -36.95 -3.77 -12.75
CA THR A 167 -37.71 -2.77 -11.99
C THR A 167 -37.05 -1.42 -12.15
N GLN A 168 -37.84 -0.34 -12.08
CA GLN A 168 -37.33 1.04 -12.11
C GLN A 168 -37.69 1.78 -10.82
N ASP A 169 -37.93 1.05 -9.74
CA ASP A 169 -38.34 1.62 -8.47
C ASP A 169 -37.13 2.19 -7.73
N PHE A 170 -37.27 3.42 -7.25
CA PHE A 170 -36.32 4.00 -6.31
C PHE A 170 -36.56 3.38 -4.91
N MET A 171 -35.92 2.24 -4.68
CA MET A 171 -36.09 1.44 -3.45
C MET A 171 -35.50 2.16 -2.23
N SER A 172 -36.13 2.02 -1.08
CA SER A 172 -35.50 2.34 0.20
C SER A 172 -34.31 1.40 0.46
N GLU A 173 -33.44 1.75 1.42
CA GLU A 173 -32.34 0.87 1.84
C GLU A 173 -32.86 -0.53 2.22
N ASP A 174 -33.90 -0.63 3.05
CA ASP A 174 -34.49 -1.91 3.44
C ASP A 174 -35.00 -2.70 2.23
N SER A 175 -35.75 -2.07 1.32
CA SER A 175 -36.30 -2.73 0.14
C SER A 175 -35.22 -3.19 -0.83
N LEU A 176 -34.13 -2.42 -0.99
CA LEU A 176 -32.98 -2.84 -1.79
C LEU A 176 -32.27 -4.03 -1.15
N MET A 177 -32.12 -4.01 0.17
CA MET A 177 -31.55 -5.12 0.92
C MET A 177 -32.41 -6.39 0.82
N ASP A 178 -33.74 -6.27 0.86
CA ASP A 178 -34.67 -7.37 0.59
C ASP A 178 -34.45 -7.92 -0.82
N PHE A 179 -34.49 -7.05 -1.83
CA PHE A 179 -34.26 -7.40 -3.23
C PHE A 179 -32.97 -8.19 -3.44
N LEU A 180 -31.86 -7.74 -2.84
CA LEU A 180 -30.55 -8.40 -2.95
C LEU A 180 -30.48 -9.73 -2.20
N SER A 181 -31.17 -9.84 -1.07
CA SER A 181 -31.18 -11.04 -0.23
C SER A 181 -32.00 -12.19 -0.83
N GLU A 182 -32.93 -11.89 -1.73
CA GLU A 182 -33.76 -12.89 -2.42
C GLU A 182 -33.04 -13.59 -3.59
N ASN A 183 -31.87 -13.10 -4.00
CA ASN A 183 -31.12 -13.65 -5.13
C ASN A 183 -30.26 -14.84 -4.69
N THR A 184 -29.90 -15.71 -5.63
CA THR A 184 -28.86 -16.73 -5.39
C THR A 184 -27.47 -16.08 -5.29
N ILE A 185 -27.21 -15.10 -6.16
CA ILE A 185 -25.96 -14.33 -6.23
C ILE A 185 -26.26 -12.92 -6.73
N ASN A 186 -25.51 -11.93 -6.24
CA ASN A 186 -25.53 -10.57 -6.77
C ASN A 186 -24.30 -10.34 -7.66
N ALA A 187 -24.46 -9.86 -8.89
CA ALA A 187 -23.41 -9.79 -9.88
C ALA A 187 -23.28 -8.39 -10.54
N PHE A 188 -22.06 -7.85 -10.57
CA PHE A 188 -21.76 -6.52 -11.10
C PHE A 188 -20.63 -6.56 -12.13
N LEU A 189 -20.96 -6.40 -13.42
CA LEU A 189 -20.03 -6.65 -14.52
C LEU A 189 -19.56 -5.36 -15.19
N TYR A 190 -19.04 -4.44 -14.39
CA TYR A 190 -18.64 -3.11 -14.87
C TYR A 190 -17.50 -3.18 -15.88
N ASP A 191 -17.40 -2.17 -16.72
CA ASP A 191 -16.28 -2.01 -17.65
C ASP A 191 -14.96 -1.70 -16.94
N ALA A 192 -13.85 -2.09 -17.57
CA ALA A 192 -12.51 -1.98 -17.00
C ALA A 192 -11.95 -0.54 -16.94
N PHE A 193 -12.64 0.43 -17.54
CA PHE A 193 -12.07 1.75 -17.82
C PHE A 193 -12.80 2.89 -17.08
N SER A 194 -12.30 3.24 -15.90
CA SER A 194 -12.56 4.57 -15.32
C SER A 194 -11.56 4.88 -14.20
N PRO A 195 -10.84 6.02 -14.23
CA PRO A 195 -10.12 6.54 -13.07
C PRO A 195 -11.14 7.06 -12.04
N ARG A 196 -11.91 6.15 -11.44
CA ARG A 196 -12.98 6.46 -10.48
C ARG A 196 -12.73 5.79 -9.14
N GLY A 197 -13.44 6.29 -8.13
CA GLY A 197 -13.60 5.63 -6.85
C GLY A 197 -14.16 4.20 -6.95
N ILE A 198 -14.03 3.45 -5.87
CA ILE A 198 -14.63 2.12 -5.75
C ILE A 198 -16.16 2.19 -5.70
N SER A 199 -16.83 1.13 -6.17
CA SER A 199 -18.28 1.11 -6.28
C SER A 199 -18.96 0.72 -4.96
N SER A 200 -19.92 1.55 -4.55
CA SER A 200 -20.78 1.29 -3.38
C SER A 200 -21.80 0.17 -3.57
N CYS A 201 -22.03 -0.32 -4.79
CA CYS A 201 -23.00 -1.40 -5.00
C CYS A 201 -22.59 -2.69 -4.27
N THR A 202 -21.28 -2.87 -4.07
CA THR A 202 -20.73 -4.01 -3.35
C THR A 202 -21.03 -3.97 -1.85
N ASP A 203 -21.25 -2.80 -1.25
CA ASP A 203 -21.54 -2.71 0.18
C ASP A 203 -22.90 -3.30 0.53
N TYR A 204 -23.93 -2.93 -0.25
CA TYR A 204 -25.28 -3.48 -0.10
C TYR A 204 -25.30 -4.97 -0.41
N ALA A 205 -24.56 -5.40 -1.44
CA ALA A 205 -24.44 -6.80 -1.78
C ALA A 205 -23.76 -7.60 -0.67
N LEU A 206 -22.70 -7.09 -0.04
CA LEU A 206 -22.03 -7.70 1.11
C LEU A 206 -22.99 -7.81 2.29
N ALA A 207 -23.69 -6.72 2.61
CA ALA A 207 -24.64 -6.67 3.72
C ALA A 207 -25.84 -7.63 3.53
N SER A 208 -26.16 -8.01 2.28
CA SER A 208 -27.28 -8.92 1.97
C SER A 208 -27.02 -10.37 2.40
N GLY A 209 -25.74 -10.70 2.68
CA GLY A 209 -25.31 -12.05 3.07
C GLY A 209 -25.31 -13.08 1.94
N ARG A 210 -25.51 -12.65 0.68
CA ARG A 210 -25.43 -13.51 -0.51
C ARG A 210 -24.05 -13.45 -1.17
N PRO A 211 -23.64 -14.52 -1.88
CA PRO A 211 -22.46 -14.48 -2.74
C PRO A 211 -22.50 -13.28 -3.69
N ILE A 212 -21.30 -12.81 -4.05
CA ILE A 212 -21.12 -11.69 -4.97
C ILE A 212 -20.25 -12.16 -6.13
N ALA A 213 -20.59 -11.76 -7.35
CA ALA A 213 -19.73 -11.88 -8.51
C ALA A 213 -19.39 -10.49 -9.08
N ILE A 214 -18.15 -10.29 -9.50
CA ILE A 214 -17.69 -9.02 -10.07
C ILE A 214 -16.96 -9.23 -11.39
N SER A 215 -16.79 -8.17 -12.17
CA SER A 215 -15.77 -8.12 -13.23
C SER A 215 -14.41 -7.70 -12.67
N ASN A 216 -13.38 -7.69 -13.50
CA ASN A 216 -12.05 -7.12 -13.19
C ASN A 216 -12.02 -5.57 -13.26
N SER A 217 -13.16 -4.89 -13.05
CA SER A 217 -13.20 -3.42 -13.06
C SER A 217 -12.39 -2.83 -11.91
N THR A 218 -11.67 -1.74 -12.17
CA THR A 218 -10.92 -0.99 -11.14
C THR A 218 -11.83 -0.45 -10.04
N MET A 219 -13.14 -0.31 -10.29
CA MET A 219 -14.13 0.06 -9.28
C MET A 219 -14.38 -1.04 -8.23
N PHE A 220 -13.89 -2.26 -8.47
CA PHE A 220 -13.96 -3.38 -7.52
C PHE A 220 -12.60 -3.79 -6.98
N ARG A 221 -11.56 -2.95 -7.14
CA ARG A 221 -10.17 -3.24 -6.72
C ARG A 221 -10.05 -3.73 -5.27
N ASN A 222 -10.89 -3.26 -4.37
CA ASN A 222 -10.96 -3.67 -2.97
C ASN A 222 -11.40 -5.13 -2.76
N LEU A 223 -11.95 -5.78 -3.78
CA LEU A 223 -12.40 -7.17 -3.76
C LEU A 223 -11.62 -8.08 -4.74
N LEU A 224 -10.72 -7.54 -5.57
CA LEU A 224 -9.97 -8.34 -6.55
C LEU A 224 -8.99 -9.34 -5.90
N GLY A 225 -8.56 -9.08 -4.66
CA GLY A 225 -7.70 -9.98 -3.88
C GLY A 225 -8.43 -11.10 -3.14
N VAL A 226 -9.76 -11.20 -3.25
CA VAL A 226 -10.55 -12.25 -2.56
C VAL A 226 -10.19 -13.64 -3.10
N ASN A 227 -10.01 -14.60 -2.21
CA ASN A 227 -9.63 -15.98 -2.55
C ASN A 227 -10.52 -16.99 -1.79
N PRO A 228 -11.16 -17.97 -2.47
CA PRO A 228 -11.26 -18.15 -3.92
C PRO A 228 -11.89 -16.93 -4.63
N SER A 229 -11.40 -16.66 -5.85
CA SER A 229 -11.81 -15.49 -6.64
C SER A 229 -13.33 -15.40 -6.78
N ILE A 230 -13.85 -14.18 -6.70
CA ILE A 230 -15.26 -13.85 -7.00
C ILE A 230 -15.42 -13.16 -8.37
N SER A 231 -14.35 -13.06 -9.15
CA SER A 231 -14.42 -12.50 -10.49
C SER A 231 -14.92 -13.51 -11.52
N VAL A 232 -15.88 -13.10 -12.34
CA VAL A 232 -16.46 -13.93 -13.43
C VAL A 232 -15.49 -14.20 -14.56
N THR A 233 -14.37 -13.48 -14.61
CA THR A 233 -13.28 -13.75 -15.58
C THR A 233 -12.45 -14.96 -15.17
N HIS A 234 -12.50 -15.36 -13.90
CA HIS A 234 -11.74 -16.49 -13.37
C HIS A 234 -12.61 -17.71 -13.13
N ARG A 235 -13.90 -17.51 -12.76
CA ARG A 235 -14.78 -18.60 -12.33
C ARG A 235 -16.21 -18.40 -12.85
N PRO A 236 -16.91 -19.47 -13.27
CA PRO A 236 -18.32 -19.40 -13.60
C PRO A 236 -19.17 -19.07 -12.37
N LEU A 237 -20.37 -18.53 -12.58
CA LEU A 237 -21.25 -18.07 -11.50
C LEU A 237 -21.61 -19.19 -10.50
N ARG A 238 -21.76 -20.43 -10.97
CA ARG A 238 -22.08 -21.59 -10.12
C ARG A 238 -20.98 -21.86 -9.09
N GLU A 239 -19.72 -21.86 -9.51
CA GLU A 239 -18.59 -22.08 -8.61
C GLU A 239 -18.44 -20.96 -7.57
N ILE A 240 -18.68 -19.71 -7.98
CA ILE A 240 -18.66 -18.57 -7.04
C ILE A 240 -19.74 -18.77 -5.96
N VAL A 241 -20.95 -19.22 -6.35
CA VAL A 241 -22.04 -19.54 -5.40
C VAL A 241 -21.67 -20.67 -4.46
N GLU A 242 -21.01 -21.72 -4.95
CA GLU A 242 -20.58 -22.86 -4.13
C GLU A 242 -19.61 -22.45 -3.02
N SER A 243 -18.79 -21.41 -3.24
CA SER A 243 -17.93 -20.83 -2.20
C SER A 243 -18.71 -20.06 -1.12
N GLY A 244 -19.98 -19.72 -1.40
CA GLY A 244 -20.82 -18.95 -0.48
C GLY A 244 -20.26 -17.55 -0.20
N ILE A 245 -20.58 -17.02 0.98
CA ILE A 245 -20.03 -15.75 1.50
C ILE A 245 -18.69 -15.93 2.22
N ALA A 246 -18.20 -17.18 2.39
CA ALA A 246 -17.01 -17.46 3.18
C ALA A 246 -15.77 -16.63 2.76
N PRO A 247 -15.46 -16.45 1.46
CA PRO A 247 -14.32 -15.65 1.01
C PRO A 247 -14.44 -14.15 1.36
N LEU A 248 -15.66 -13.68 1.63
CA LEU A 248 -15.98 -12.26 1.86
C LEU A 248 -16.21 -11.92 3.33
N ARG A 249 -16.12 -12.90 4.26
CA ARG A 249 -16.40 -12.69 5.69
C ARG A 249 -15.54 -11.59 6.30
N HIS A 250 -14.28 -11.50 5.87
CA HIS A 250 -13.36 -10.46 6.33
C HIS A 250 -13.86 -9.07 5.97
N HIS A 251 -14.26 -8.85 4.71
CA HIS A 251 -14.83 -7.59 4.24
C HIS A 251 -16.16 -7.27 4.93
N VAL A 252 -17.02 -8.28 5.16
CA VAL A 252 -18.28 -8.09 5.90
C VAL A 252 -18.01 -7.61 7.33
N ALA A 253 -17.06 -8.23 8.03
CA ALA A 253 -16.70 -7.84 9.39
C ALA A 253 -16.05 -6.44 9.42
N GLN A 254 -15.16 -6.15 8.47
CA GLN A 254 -14.44 -4.89 8.39
C GLN A 254 -15.37 -3.71 8.05
N TYR A 255 -16.36 -3.92 7.18
CA TYR A 255 -17.27 -2.87 6.73
C TYR A 255 -18.54 -2.76 7.58
N GLU A 256 -18.67 -3.58 8.64
CA GLU A 256 -19.80 -3.50 9.56
C GLU A 256 -19.82 -2.10 10.23
N PRO A 257 -20.99 -1.44 10.34
CA PRO A 257 -21.08 -0.05 10.80
C PRO A 257 -20.30 0.30 12.07
N ARG A 258 -20.29 -0.57 13.08
CA ARG A 258 -19.57 -0.33 14.33
C ARG A 258 -18.07 -0.49 14.13
N ALA A 259 -17.63 -1.53 13.42
CA ALA A 259 -16.22 -1.74 13.12
C ALA A 259 -15.64 -0.58 12.26
N SER A 260 -16.36 -0.20 11.20
CA SER A 260 -15.99 0.95 10.37
C SER A 260 -16.00 2.25 11.16
N GLY A 261 -17.03 2.49 11.97
CA GLY A 261 -17.10 3.68 12.83
C GLY A 261 -15.91 3.80 13.78
N GLN A 262 -15.53 2.71 14.44
CA GLN A 262 -14.35 2.67 15.32
C GLN A 262 -13.04 2.96 14.57
N ALA A 263 -12.89 2.43 13.36
CA ALA A 263 -11.73 2.69 12.53
C ALA A 263 -11.67 4.16 12.06
N TRP A 264 -12.81 4.74 11.70
CA TRP A 264 -12.91 6.16 11.36
C TRP A 264 -12.57 7.05 12.56
N ASP A 265 -13.13 6.77 13.73
CA ASP A 265 -12.83 7.51 14.96
C ASP A 265 -11.33 7.46 15.28
N SER A 266 -10.73 6.28 15.20
CA SER A 266 -9.29 6.09 15.43
C SER A 266 -8.45 6.90 14.43
N ALA A 267 -8.81 6.87 13.15
CA ALA A 267 -8.09 7.60 12.11
C ALA A 267 -8.22 9.13 12.27
N ILE A 268 -9.38 9.63 12.68
CA ILE A 268 -9.61 11.05 12.97
C ILE A 268 -8.78 11.47 14.19
N LEU A 269 -8.81 10.69 15.28
CA LEU A 269 -8.03 10.96 16.49
C LEU A 269 -6.52 10.94 16.21
N GLU A 270 -6.03 9.97 15.42
CA GLU A 270 -4.63 9.91 14.99
C GLU A 270 -4.26 11.17 14.20
N ALA A 271 -5.11 11.61 13.26
CA ALA A 271 -4.85 12.81 12.47
C ALA A 271 -4.86 14.09 13.31
N LEU A 272 -5.75 14.20 14.30
CA LEU A 272 -5.76 15.28 15.27
C LEU A 272 -4.45 15.31 16.08
N ALA A 273 -4.06 14.16 16.65
CA ALA A 273 -2.83 14.03 17.43
C ALA A 273 -1.59 14.35 16.58
N ARG A 274 -1.55 13.87 15.35
CA ARG A 274 -0.47 14.15 14.39
C ARG A 274 -0.38 15.63 14.05
N ARG A 275 -1.52 16.30 13.80
CA ARG A 275 -1.55 17.75 13.54
C ARG A 275 -1.03 18.54 14.74
N GLU A 276 -1.45 18.16 15.94
CA GLU A 276 -0.96 18.80 17.16
C GLU A 276 0.54 18.57 17.35
N MET A 277 1.01 17.34 17.14
CA MET A 277 2.43 17.02 17.20
C MET A 277 3.24 17.87 16.19
N CYS A 278 2.78 17.99 14.95
CA CYS A 278 3.45 18.80 13.92
C CYS A 278 3.45 20.31 14.26
N ARG A 279 2.40 20.81 14.92
CA ARG A 279 2.35 22.21 15.40
C ARG A 279 3.20 22.46 16.63
N SER A 280 3.41 21.42 17.43
CA SER A 280 4.19 21.51 18.66
C SER A 280 5.71 21.50 18.43
N VAL A 281 6.17 21.30 17.19
CA VAL A 281 7.58 21.51 16.84
C VAL A 281 7.96 22.98 17.07
N PRO A 282 9.21 23.30 17.45
CA PRO A 282 9.58 24.64 17.92
C PRO A 282 9.21 25.83 17.02
N ASP A 283 9.20 25.67 15.70
CA ASP A 283 8.80 26.72 14.75
C ASP A 283 7.37 26.55 14.18
N GLY A 284 6.63 25.52 14.60
CA GLY A 284 5.26 25.25 14.18
C GLY A 284 5.07 24.86 12.71
N ARG A 285 6.15 24.65 11.96
CA ARG A 285 6.11 24.36 10.51
C ARG A 285 6.15 22.86 10.17
N GLY A 286 5.94 21.99 11.15
CA GLY A 286 6.01 20.55 10.95
C GLY A 286 7.43 19.96 10.94
N PHE A 287 7.55 18.71 10.51
CA PHE A 287 8.80 17.95 10.44
C PHE A 287 9.45 18.06 9.06
N ASN A 288 8.69 17.99 7.97
CA ASN A 288 9.23 18.09 6.61
C ASN A 288 9.35 19.56 6.17
N LYS A 289 10.49 20.22 6.47
CA LYS A 289 10.69 21.67 6.23
C LYS A 289 12.15 22.05 5.95
N ILE A 290 12.38 23.30 5.53
CA ILE A 290 13.71 23.90 5.51
C ILE A 290 14.14 24.29 6.94
N LEU A 291 15.36 23.89 7.31
CA LEU A 291 16.03 24.20 8.58
C LEU A 291 16.92 25.44 8.42
N ASP A 292 16.27 26.60 8.28
CA ASP A 292 16.90 27.92 8.10
C ASP A 292 17.10 28.67 9.45
N ASP A 293 17.42 29.96 9.37
CA ASP A 293 17.61 30.85 10.52
C ASP A 293 16.41 30.88 11.46
N ARG A 294 15.18 30.67 10.96
CA ARG A 294 13.98 30.58 11.82
C ARG A 294 14.05 29.34 12.70
N SER A 295 14.51 28.21 12.16
CA SER A 295 14.75 27.00 12.96
C SER A 295 15.89 27.22 13.95
N ARG A 296 16.99 27.87 13.55
CA ARG A 296 18.11 28.18 14.47
C ARG A 296 17.66 29.01 15.69
N LEU A 297 16.74 29.94 15.50
CA LEU A 297 16.19 30.78 16.56
C LEU A 297 15.21 30.06 17.49
N THR A 298 14.56 28.99 17.03
CA THR A 298 13.49 28.30 17.77
C THR A 298 13.95 27.00 18.43
N TYR A 299 14.93 26.29 17.84
CA TYR A 299 15.52 25.07 18.37
C TYR A 299 16.63 25.34 19.42
N THR A 300 16.60 26.49 20.09
CA THR A 300 17.61 26.89 21.08
C THR A 300 17.77 25.88 22.21
N ARG A 301 16.66 25.33 22.73
CA ARG A 301 16.69 24.30 23.77
C ARG A 301 17.49 23.06 23.34
N SER A 302 17.24 22.55 22.13
CA SER A 302 17.95 21.39 21.61
C SER A 302 19.42 21.71 21.36
N LEU A 303 19.74 22.90 20.83
CA LEU A 303 21.11 23.37 20.64
C LEU A 303 21.88 23.49 21.97
N GLU A 304 21.26 24.07 22.99
CA GLU A 304 21.81 24.17 24.35
C GLU A 304 22.09 22.79 24.93
N GLU A 305 21.21 21.83 24.69
CA GLU A 305 21.39 20.46 25.16
C GLU A 305 22.54 19.73 24.43
N LEU A 306 22.65 19.89 23.11
CA LEU A 306 23.80 19.42 22.34
C LEU A 306 25.10 20.04 22.88
N GLN A 307 25.11 21.34 23.14
CA GLN A 307 26.27 22.06 23.67
C GLN A 307 26.64 21.62 25.09
N GLN A 308 25.65 21.31 25.93
CA GLN A 308 25.86 20.88 27.30
C GLN A 308 26.44 19.45 27.36
N ARG A 309 25.94 18.55 26.52
CA ARG A 309 26.25 17.10 26.62
C ARG A 309 27.34 16.64 25.66
N ALA A 310 27.55 17.33 24.55
CA ALA A 310 28.54 17.00 23.54
C ALA A 310 29.32 18.23 23.02
N PRO A 311 29.86 19.10 23.91
CA PRO A 311 30.50 20.37 23.51
C PRO A 311 31.66 20.20 22.51
N ASP A 312 32.51 19.20 22.72
CA ASP A 312 33.70 18.97 21.90
C ASP A 312 33.37 18.47 20.50
N LEU A 313 32.28 17.70 20.36
CA LEU A 313 31.76 17.27 19.07
C LEU A 313 31.08 18.46 18.34
N LEU A 314 30.29 19.24 19.07
CA LEU A 314 29.53 20.35 18.50
C LEU A 314 30.44 21.47 17.97
N THR A 315 31.54 21.77 18.66
CA THR A 315 32.50 22.83 18.29
C THR A 315 33.36 22.49 17.07
N ARG A 316 33.46 21.20 16.70
CA ARG A 316 34.15 20.75 15.48
C ARG A 316 33.32 20.95 14.21
N LYS A 317 32.00 21.09 14.35
CA LYS A 317 31.07 21.34 13.24
C LYS A 317 30.91 22.84 12.97
N ILE A 318 30.50 23.16 11.74
CA ILE A 318 30.12 24.53 11.38
C ILE A 318 28.88 24.92 12.19
N ALA A 319 28.96 26.01 12.95
CA ALA A 319 27.94 26.40 13.92
C ALA A 319 26.52 26.47 13.32
N GLN A 320 26.38 26.97 12.08
CA GLN A 320 25.10 27.05 11.39
C GLN A 320 24.51 25.69 11.00
N ALA A 321 25.35 24.67 10.73
CA ALA A 321 24.92 23.32 10.36
C ALA A 321 24.41 22.50 11.56
N ASN A 322 24.72 22.92 12.79
CA ASN A 322 24.26 22.25 14.01
C ASN A 322 22.72 22.25 14.18
N ILE A 323 22.00 23.04 13.37
CA ILE A 323 20.53 22.99 13.34
C ILE A 323 20.00 21.63 12.88
N GLN A 324 20.71 20.93 11.99
CA GLN A 324 20.33 19.59 11.53
C GLN A 324 20.30 18.60 12.71
N GLN A 325 21.31 18.67 13.57
CA GLN A 325 21.44 17.85 14.78
C GLN A 325 20.39 18.23 15.83
N ALA A 326 20.15 19.53 16.03
CA ALA A 326 19.15 20.01 16.98
C ALA A 326 17.72 19.59 16.58
N PHE A 327 17.42 19.63 15.28
CA PHE A 327 16.17 19.11 14.73
C PHE A 327 16.04 17.61 14.95
N ALA A 328 17.06 16.84 14.57
CA ALA A 328 17.07 15.39 14.72
C ALA A 328 16.83 14.95 16.18
N LEU A 329 17.51 15.58 17.14
CA LEU A 329 17.31 15.32 18.57
C LEU A 329 15.86 15.55 18.99
N ASP A 330 15.28 16.72 18.68
CA ASP A 330 13.89 17.05 19.04
C ASP A 330 12.90 16.09 18.37
N ALA A 331 13.12 15.73 17.10
CA ALA A 331 12.28 14.78 16.38
C ALA A 331 12.31 13.40 17.03
N VAL A 332 13.50 12.85 17.32
CA VAL A 332 13.64 11.54 18.00
C VAL A 332 12.91 11.59 19.34
N GLU A 333 13.12 12.62 20.16
CA GLU A 333 12.48 12.74 21.47
C GLU A 333 10.96 12.82 21.44
N ARG A 334 10.37 13.29 20.34
CA ARG A 334 8.92 13.29 20.15
C ARG A 334 8.43 11.90 19.77
N PHE A 335 9.03 11.30 18.75
CA PHE A 335 8.58 9.99 18.24
C PHE A 335 8.83 8.86 19.22
N VAL A 336 9.92 8.93 19.99
CA VAL A 336 10.31 7.88 20.95
C VAL A 336 9.24 7.61 22.01
N THR A 337 8.40 8.60 22.32
CA THR A 337 7.30 8.47 23.29
C THR A 337 6.19 7.53 22.82
N GLY A 338 6.11 7.25 21.51
CA GLY A 338 5.15 6.33 20.92
C GLY A 338 5.57 4.85 20.99
N TYR A 339 6.79 4.55 21.43
CA TYR A 339 7.35 3.19 21.41
C TYR A 339 7.66 2.69 22.81
N TYR A 340 7.54 1.38 23.01
CA TYR A 340 7.99 0.69 24.21
C TYR A 340 9.38 0.11 23.95
N GLU A 341 10.40 0.56 24.70
CA GLU A 341 11.80 0.15 24.51
C GLU A 341 12.30 0.31 23.06
N PRO A 342 12.28 1.55 22.52
CA PRO A 342 12.57 1.86 21.13
C PRO A 342 13.94 1.33 20.68
N ARG A 343 13.97 0.65 19.53
CA ARG A 343 15.20 0.33 18.80
C ARG A 343 15.53 1.45 17.82
N ILE A 344 16.66 2.11 18.06
CA ILE A 344 17.11 3.24 17.27
C ILE A 344 18.37 2.84 16.49
N LEU A 345 18.36 3.08 15.19
CA LEU A 345 19.54 2.98 14.32
C LEU A 345 20.00 4.38 13.92
N ALA A 346 21.29 4.65 14.03
CA ALA A 346 21.91 5.86 13.48
C ALA A 346 22.85 5.49 12.33
N VAL A 347 22.55 5.98 11.13
CA VAL A 347 23.34 5.75 9.91
C VAL A 347 24.18 6.98 9.63
N GLY A 348 25.48 6.79 9.38
CA GLY A 348 26.46 7.86 9.21
C GLY A 348 26.71 8.64 10.51
N SER A 349 26.87 7.92 11.63
CA SER A 349 26.94 8.52 12.96
C SER A 349 28.31 9.08 13.37
N PHE A 350 29.30 9.11 12.48
CA PHE A 350 30.61 9.66 12.82
C PHE A 350 30.52 11.15 13.17
N GLU A 351 30.94 11.45 14.40
CA GLU A 351 30.81 12.77 15.02
C GLU A 351 29.36 13.31 15.09
N ASP A 352 28.35 12.43 15.15
CA ASP A 352 26.96 12.83 15.31
C ASP A 352 26.67 13.25 16.77
N THR A 353 26.36 14.54 16.97
CA THR A 353 26.07 15.09 18.29
C THR A 353 24.70 14.65 18.82
N THR A 354 23.73 14.40 17.94
CA THR A 354 22.42 13.84 18.32
C THR A 354 22.60 12.47 18.96
N VAL A 355 23.35 11.58 18.34
CA VAL A 355 23.62 10.22 18.84
C VAL A 355 24.34 10.26 20.19
N ALA A 356 25.36 11.12 20.32
CA ALA A 356 26.08 11.30 21.58
C ALA A 356 25.14 11.75 22.72
N VAL A 357 24.25 12.70 22.44
CA VAL A 357 23.28 13.19 23.43
C VAL A 357 22.22 12.15 23.78
N LEU A 358 21.67 11.45 22.79
CA LEU A 358 20.67 10.40 23.04
C LEU A 358 21.26 9.27 23.89
N ARG A 359 22.51 8.86 23.64
CA ARG A 359 23.21 7.91 24.51
C ARG A 359 23.41 8.43 25.92
N ALA A 360 23.78 9.70 26.06
CA ALA A 360 23.90 10.35 27.38
C ALA A 360 22.54 10.45 28.11
N LYS A 361 21.42 10.35 27.40
CA LYS A 361 20.06 10.23 27.96
C LYS A 361 19.64 8.79 28.26
N GLY A 362 20.46 7.80 27.91
CA GLY A 362 20.23 6.38 28.19
C GLY A 362 19.52 5.62 27.07
N TYR A 363 19.34 6.20 25.89
CA TYR A 363 18.77 5.48 24.75
C TYR A 363 19.77 4.47 24.20
N ARG A 364 19.26 3.29 23.80
CA ARG A 364 20.02 2.28 23.08
C ARG A 364 20.03 2.63 21.59
N ILE A 365 21.22 2.87 21.05
CA ILE A 365 21.42 3.25 19.65
C ILE A 365 22.44 2.31 19.03
N ASP A 366 22.01 1.59 18.01
CA ASP A 366 22.88 0.88 17.08
C ASP A 366 23.43 1.92 16.08
N GLU A 367 24.72 1.89 15.82
CA GLU A 367 25.40 2.84 14.93
C GLU A 367 25.97 2.12 13.73
N VAL A 368 25.89 2.75 12.57
CA VAL A 368 26.47 2.28 11.31
C VAL A 368 27.23 3.42 10.65
N ASP A 369 28.56 3.34 10.70
CA ASP A 369 29.46 4.29 10.05
C ASP A 369 30.84 3.65 9.88
N PRO A 370 31.47 3.76 8.70
CA PRO A 370 32.82 3.21 8.47
C PRO A 370 33.87 3.66 9.48
N ASN A 371 33.76 4.87 10.02
CA ASN A 371 34.69 5.43 11.01
C ASN A 371 34.35 5.06 12.45
N VAL A 372 33.15 4.55 12.71
CA VAL A 372 32.70 4.13 14.06
C VAL A 372 32.83 2.62 14.22
N ASN A 373 32.29 1.84 13.27
CA ASN A 373 32.22 0.38 13.37
C ASN A 373 32.81 -0.36 12.15
N GLY A 374 33.39 0.37 11.18
CA GLY A 374 34.01 -0.23 9.99
C GLY A 374 33.03 -0.71 8.93
N MET A 375 31.73 -0.36 9.02
CA MET A 375 30.70 -0.78 8.08
C MET A 375 29.91 0.43 7.56
N ASP A 376 29.64 0.44 6.26
CA ASP A 376 28.60 1.29 5.69
C ASP A 376 27.22 0.62 5.83
N LEU A 377 26.17 1.34 5.39
CA LEU A 377 24.79 0.86 5.47
C LEU A 377 24.57 -0.44 4.69
N ASP A 378 25.22 -0.61 3.54
CA ASP A 378 25.10 -1.78 2.69
C ASP A 378 25.71 -3.03 3.32
N ALA A 379 26.93 -2.90 3.86
CA ALA A 379 27.61 -3.95 4.58
C ALA A 379 26.82 -4.35 5.82
N PHE A 380 26.32 -3.38 6.59
CA PHE A 380 25.47 -3.64 7.76
C PHE A 380 24.19 -4.38 7.37
N PHE A 381 23.48 -3.91 6.35
CA PHE A 381 22.25 -4.52 5.86
C PHE A 381 22.45 -5.97 5.43
N SER A 382 23.57 -6.25 4.76
CA SER A 382 23.84 -7.57 4.19
C SER A 382 24.37 -8.60 5.22
N THR A 383 24.85 -8.14 6.39
CA THR A 383 25.57 -9.02 7.33
C THR A 383 24.98 -9.08 8.73
N GLN A 384 24.36 -8.01 9.22
CA GLN A 384 23.96 -7.88 10.62
C GLN A 384 22.52 -7.42 10.80
N ALA A 385 21.97 -6.72 9.83
CA ALA A 385 20.68 -6.09 10.02
C ALA A 385 19.53 -7.10 9.96
N VAL A 386 18.49 -6.80 10.74
CA VAL A 386 17.21 -7.50 10.67
C VAL A 386 16.21 -6.52 10.06
N PRO A 387 15.69 -6.78 8.84
CA PRO A 387 14.66 -5.95 8.25
C PRO A 387 13.44 -5.82 9.17
N GLY A 388 12.78 -4.65 9.15
CA GLY A 388 11.58 -4.42 9.94
C GLY A 388 11.78 -4.38 11.45
N SER A 389 12.99 -4.07 11.93
CA SER A 389 13.33 -4.24 13.35
C SER A 389 13.66 -2.96 14.12
N TYR A 390 13.70 -1.82 13.42
CA TYR A 390 13.98 -0.52 14.02
C TYR A 390 12.74 0.36 14.07
N ASP A 391 12.43 0.89 15.25
CA ASP A 391 11.34 1.84 15.46
C ASP A 391 11.71 3.22 14.91
N ILE A 392 12.99 3.59 15.03
CA ILE A 392 13.52 4.86 14.54
C ILE A 392 14.82 4.62 13.79
N VAL A 393 14.93 5.16 12.58
CA VAL A 393 16.19 5.25 11.84
C VAL A 393 16.53 6.73 11.66
N LEU A 394 17.72 7.13 12.10
CA LEU A 394 18.24 8.49 12.04
C LEU A 394 19.42 8.57 11.06
N SER A 395 19.45 9.60 10.22
CA SER A 395 20.59 9.89 9.32
C SER A 395 20.71 11.39 9.08
N VAL A 396 21.73 12.03 9.66
CA VAL A 396 21.87 13.50 9.68
C VAL A 396 23.03 13.96 8.82
N SER A 397 22.75 14.62 7.69
CA SER A 397 23.77 15.15 6.76
C SER A 397 24.68 14.04 6.20
N VAL A 398 24.06 13.02 5.60
CA VAL A 398 24.74 11.82 5.07
C VAL A 398 24.37 11.57 3.63
N LEU A 399 23.09 11.71 3.29
CA LEU A 399 22.53 11.28 2.00
C LEU A 399 23.17 12.00 0.81
N GLU A 400 23.57 13.27 0.98
CA GLU A 400 24.29 14.08 0.01
C GLU A 400 25.68 13.50 -0.33
N HIS A 401 26.27 12.68 0.55
CA HIS A 401 27.56 12.03 0.34
C HIS A 401 27.44 10.59 -0.21
N VAL A 402 26.22 10.12 -0.49
CA VAL A 402 25.98 8.77 -1.00
C VAL A 402 25.78 8.80 -2.51
N ALA A 403 26.56 8.01 -3.24
CA ALA A 403 26.46 7.93 -4.70
C ALA A 403 25.15 7.28 -5.18
N ASP A 404 24.69 6.23 -4.49
CA ASP A 404 23.41 5.54 -4.74
C ASP A 404 22.40 5.84 -3.62
N ASP A 405 21.91 7.08 -3.62
CA ASP A 405 20.95 7.59 -2.64
C ASP A 405 19.62 6.83 -2.66
N GLY A 406 19.18 6.35 -3.84
CA GLY A 406 17.97 5.55 -4.02
C GLY A 406 18.04 4.21 -3.29
N ARG A 407 19.15 3.48 -3.42
CA ARG A 407 19.39 2.24 -2.67
C ARG A 407 19.49 2.51 -1.17
N PHE A 408 20.18 3.58 -0.78
CA PHE A 408 20.35 3.95 0.62
C PHE A 408 19.00 4.18 1.33
N VAL A 409 18.11 4.99 0.75
CA VAL A 409 16.80 5.26 1.36
C VAL A 409 15.89 4.03 1.37
N ARG A 410 16.03 3.16 0.36
CA ARG A 410 15.32 1.87 0.32
C ARG A 410 15.73 0.96 1.47
N ILE A 411 17.03 0.86 1.75
CA ILE A 411 17.55 0.09 2.89
C ILE A 411 17.02 0.65 4.21
N ILE A 412 17.03 1.98 4.38
CA ILE A 412 16.43 2.61 5.57
C ILE A 412 14.97 2.17 5.73
N ALA A 413 14.17 2.25 4.66
CA ALA A 413 12.77 1.83 4.71
C ALA A 413 12.60 0.32 4.97
N ASP A 414 13.50 -0.54 4.49
CA ASP A 414 13.50 -1.98 4.78
C ASP A 414 13.84 -2.29 6.24
N LEU A 415 14.63 -1.43 6.91
CA LEU A 415 15.01 -1.58 8.31
C LEU A 415 13.94 -1.11 9.29
N LEU A 416 13.08 -0.18 8.88
CA LEU A 416 11.96 0.30 9.70
C LEU A 416 10.94 -0.79 9.97
N ALA A 417 10.63 -1.00 11.24
CA ALA A 417 9.45 -1.74 11.68
C ALA A 417 8.16 -1.07 11.15
N PRO A 418 7.04 -1.82 11.01
CA PRO A 418 5.73 -1.21 10.75
C PRO A 418 5.42 -0.09 11.76
N GLY A 419 5.01 1.07 11.27
CA GLY A 419 4.81 2.26 12.11
C GLY A 419 6.11 2.97 12.53
N GLY A 420 7.28 2.40 12.23
CA GLY A 420 8.59 3.01 12.47
C GLY A 420 8.82 4.27 11.64
N VAL A 421 9.65 5.18 12.14
CA VAL A 421 9.90 6.50 11.55
C VAL A 421 11.36 6.67 11.16
N ALA A 422 11.60 7.14 9.94
CA ALA A 422 12.90 7.62 9.51
C ALA A 422 12.99 9.14 9.63
N ILE A 423 14.08 9.62 10.21
CA ILE A 423 14.37 11.03 10.44
C ILE A 423 15.66 11.35 9.69
N LEU A 424 15.55 12.05 8.56
CA LEU A 424 16.69 12.44 7.73
C LEU A 424 16.83 13.95 7.69
N THR A 425 18.07 14.41 7.56
CA THR A 425 18.37 15.77 7.10
C THR A 425 19.33 15.72 5.93
N VAL A 426 19.18 16.66 5.00
CA VAL A 426 19.95 16.70 3.76
C VAL A 426 20.34 18.13 3.39
N ASP A 427 21.44 18.27 2.66
CA ASP A 427 21.81 19.50 1.98
C ASP A 427 20.85 19.74 0.80
N PHE A 428 20.24 20.93 0.75
CA PHE A 428 19.05 21.20 -0.06
C PHE A 428 19.13 22.55 -0.79
N SER A 429 18.73 22.59 -2.06
CA SER A 429 18.48 23.82 -2.81
C SER A 429 17.57 23.52 -4.00
N ASN A 430 16.42 24.19 -4.08
CA ASN A 430 15.54 24.10 -5.25
C ASN A 430 16.13 24.77 -6.50
N ASP A 431 17.18 25.58 -6.36
CA ASP A 431 17.90 26.19 -7.49
C ASP A 431 18.93 25.21 -8.10
N PHE A 432 19.19 24.06 -7.46
CA PHE A 432 19.92 22.94 -8.04
C PHE A 432 18.99 22.12 -8.97
N PRO A 433 19.44 21.60 -10.13
CA PRO A 433 20.78 21.64 -10.71
C PRO A 433 21.06 22.87 -11.58
N ALA A 434 20.16 23.86 -11.66
CA ALA A 434 20.29 25.00 -12.57
C ALA A 434 21.57 25.82 -12.31
N THR A 435 22.01 25.92 -11.06
CA THR A 435 23.28 26.56 -10.69
C THR A 435 24.51 25.70 -11.01
N GLY A 436 24.36 24.38 -11.08
CA GLY A 436 25.44 23.40 -11.27
C GLY A 436 26.51 23.37 -10.18
N ARG A 437 26.35 24.14 -9.10
CA ARG A 437 27.31 24.24 -8.00
C ARG A 437 26.82 23.45 -6.80
N LYS A 438 27.74 22.69 -6.20
CA LYS A 438 27.57 21.97 -4.93
C LYS A 438 28.93 21.88 -4.24
N PRO A 439 28.97 21.69 -2.91
CA PRO A 439 30.20 21.34 -2.21
C PRO A 439 30.95 20.17 -2.87
N THR A 440 32.27 20.14 -2.69
CA THR A 440 33.15 19.17 -3.37
C THR A 440 32.85 17.73 -2.97
N VAL A 441 32.51 17.52 -1.70
CA VAL A 441 32.25 16.21 -1.09
C VAL A 441 30.85 15.67 -1.34
N ASP A 442 29.93 16.50 -1.84
CA ASP A 442 28.56 16.09 -2.08
C ASP A 442 28.47 15.41 -3.44
N HIS A 443 27.63 14.40 -3.59
CA HIS A 443 27.17 13.93 -4.90
C HIS A 443 26.05 14.82 -5.44
N ARG A 444 25.21 15.40 -4.57
CA ARG A 444 24.01 16.16 -4.94
C ARG A 444 23.55 17.09 -3.81
N LEU A 445 22.96 18.23 -4.17
CA LEU A 445 22.02 18.98 -3.32
C LEU A 445 20.59 18.56 -3.67
N TYR A 446 19.76 18.29 -2.68
CA TYR A 446 18.40 17.80 -2.89
C TYR A 446 17.43 18.94 -3.22
N THR A 447 16.38 18.60 -3.96
CA THR A 447 15.27 19.49 -4.33
C THR A 447 13.96 18.89 -3.86
N THR A 448 12.88 19.67 -3.86
CA THR A 448 11.52 19.16 -3.62
C THR A 448 11.19 18.03 -4.60
N SER A 449 11.56 18.19 -5.87
CA SER A 449 11.32 17.18 -6.92
C SER A 449 12.15 15.91 -6.70
N ASP A 450 13.41 16.03 -6.26
CA ASP A 450 14.21 14.84 -5.91
C ASP A 450 13.55 14.03 -4.80
N ILE A 451 13.03 14.68 -3.76
CA ILE A 451 12.41 13.96 -2.65
C ILE A 451 11.05 13.39 -3.07
N ILE A 452 10.16 14.20 -3.64
CA ILE A 452 8.78 13.80 -3.96
C ILE A 452 8.67 12.93 -5.21
N ASP A 453 9.34 13.30 -6.30
CA ASP A 453 9.15 12.68 -7.61
C ASP A 453 10.13 11.54 -7.88
N ARG A 454 11.29 11.51 -7.19
CA ARG A 454 12.32 10.49 -7.38
C ARG A 454 12.48 9.54 -6.20
N LEU A 455 12.66 10.04 -4.97
CA LEU A 455 12.98 9.19 -3.82
C LEU A 455 11.74 8.57 -3.17
N MET A 456 10.69 9.34 -2.87
CA MET A 456 9.46 8.81 -2.27
C MET A 456 8.82 7.66 -3.11
N PRO A 457 8.83 7.69 -4.45
CA PRO A 457 8.33 6.56 -5.25
C PRO A 457 9.13 5.25 -5.10
N LEU A 458 10.37 5.31 -4.59
CA LEU A 458 11.17 4.13 -4.22
C LEU A 458 10.75 3.53 -2.86
N LEU A 459 9.91 4.25 -2.12
CA LEU A 459 9.41 3.91 -0.79
C LEU A 459 7.89 3.68 -0.82
N PRO A 460 7.37 2.72 -1.63
CA PRO A 460 5.92 2.53 -1.79
C PRO A 460 5.19 2.14 -0.48
N ASP A 461 5.94 1.69 0.51
CA ASP A 461 5.49 1.30 1.84
C ASP A 461 5.74 2.38 2.90
N CYS A 462 6.11 3.60 2.50
CA CYS A 462 6.28 4.72 3.40
C CYS A 462 5.35 5.88 3.01
N GLY A 463 5.00 6.70 4.00
CA GLY A 463 4.31 7.98 3.79
C GLY A 463 5.00 9.09 4.57
N LEU A 464 4.93 10.33 4.07
CA LEU A 464 5.43 11.48 4.82
C LEU A 464 4.63 11.65 6.12
N ILE A 465 5.28 12.12 7.19
CA ILE A 465 4.59 12.40 8.45
C ILE A 465 3.62 13.58 8.28
N ASP A 466 4.01 14.60 7.52
CA ASP A 466 3.26 15.83 7.30
C ASP A 466 3.58 16.46 5.95
N LEU A 467 2.78 17.46 5.56
CA LEU A 467 2.95 18.14 4.28
C LEU A 467 4.33 18.82 4.22
N PRO A 468 5.07 18.65 3.12
CA PRO A 468 6.39 19.26 2.99
C PRO A 468 6.28 20.79 2.82
N ALA A 469 6.98 21.52 3.67
CA ALA A 469 7.15 22.97 3.62
C ALA A 469 8.52 23.39 3.07
N TRP A 470 9.08 22.63 2.13
CA TRP A 470 10.42 22.89 1.57
C TRP A 470 10.50 24.14 0.67
N ASN A 471 9.35 24.65 0.20
CA ASN A 471 9.28 25.84 -0.63
C ASN A 471 9.13 27.16 0.17
N ASP A 472 8.98 27.09 1.50
CA ASP A 472 8.79 28.26 2.38
C ASP A 472 10.13 28.91 2.81
N GLY A 473 11.27 28.33 2.44
CA GLY A 473 12.61 28.79 2.85
C GLY A 473 13.39 29.52 1.77
N LYS A 474 14.52 30.10 2.19
CA LYS A 474 15.58 30.56 1.28
C LYS A 474 16.87 29.83 1.63
N ASP A 475 17.76 29.73 0.65
CA ASP A 475 19.12 29.27 0.86
C ASP A 475 19.86 30.28 1.75
N ASP A 476 20.29 29.84 2.94
CA ASP A 476 20.87 30.71 3.97
C ASP A 476 22.24 30.26 4.50
N PHE A 477 22.76 29.18 3.93
CA PHE A 477 24.04 28.59 4.28
C PHE A 477 25.03 28.75 3.12
N THR A 478 26.26 29.18 3.43
CA THR A 478 27.32 29.34 2.43
C THR A 478 28.51 28.48 2.78
N TYR A 479 28.86 27.54 1.90
CA TYR A 479 30.00 26.66 2.07
C TYR A 479 30.66 26.38 0.71
N GLU A 480 31.99 26.46 0.66
CA GLU A 480 32.78 26.30 -0.57
C GLU A 480 32.30 27.17 -1.77
N GLY A 481 31.73 28.35 -1.49
CA GLY A 481 31.20 29.26 -2.51
C GLY A 481 29.86 28.82 -3.13
N CYS A 482 29.22 27.79 -2.56
CA CYS A 482 27.85 27.39 -2.83
C CYS A 482 26.93 28.03 -1.79
N VAL A 483 25.73 28.40 -2.22
CA VAL A 483 24.67 28.92 -1.34
C VAL A 483 23.52 27.93 -1.42
N TYR A 484 23.15 27.36 -0.27
CA TYR A 484 22.11 26.35 -0.15
C TYR A 484 21.50 26.39 1.26
N SER A 485 20.58 25.50 1.58
CA SER A 485 19.94 25.36 2.89
C SER A 485 19.91 23.90 3.32
N PHE A 486 19.44 23.61 4.54
CA PHE A 486 19.22 22.22 4.97
C PHE A 486 17.73 21.90 4.93
N ALA A 487 17.36 20.69 4.56
CA ALA A 487 15.98 20.22 4.65
C ALA A 487 15.87 19.02 5.59
N ALA A 488 14.80 18.99 6.37
CA ALA A 488 14.37 17.81 7.10
C ALA A 488 13.43 16.97 6.23
N TRP A 489 13.63 15.67 6.21
CA TRP A 489 12.81 14.68 5.51
C TRP A 489 12.45 13.55 6.47
N VAL A 490 11.18 13.48 6.85
CA VAL A 490 10.67 12.55 7.86
C VAL A 490 9.49 11.76 7.29
N PHE A 491 9.64 10.44 7.25
CA PHE A 491 8.63 9.52 6.74
C PHE A 491 8.43 8.33 7.68
N ARG A 492 7.27 7.68 7.57
CA ARG A 492 6.88 6.52 8.38
C ARG A 492 6.65 5.31 7.50
N LYS A 493 7.08 4.14 7.97
CA LYS A 493 6.71 2.84 7.43
C LYS A 493 5.23 2.55 7.67
N LEU A 494 4.51 2.25 6.61
CA LEU A 494 3.09 1.92 6.66
C LEU A 494 2.86 0.56 7.32
N GLU A 495 1.73 0.43 8.01
CA GLU A 495 1.30 -0.85 8.59
C GLU A 495 1.07 -1.91 7.52
N TRP A 496 1.46 -3.16 7.84
CA TRP A 496 1.39 -4.30 6.91
C TRP A 496 -0.01 -4.51 6.33
N ASP A 497 -1.04 -4.39 7.17
CA ASP A 497 -2.42 -4.57 6.74
C ASP A 497 -2.76 -3.61 5.59
N ARG A 498 -2.29 -2.36 5.64
CA ARG A 498 -2.54 -1.36 4.57
C ARG A 498 -1.89 -1.77 3.25
N ILE A 499 -0.64 -2.21 3.29
CA ILE A 499 0.10 -2.65 2.10
C ILE A 499 -0.61 -3.86 1.47
N ARG A 500 -1.08 -4.81 2.28
CA ARG A 500 -1.77 -6.01 1.82
C ARG A 500 -3.04 -5.70 1.02
N TYR A 501 -3.83 -4.71 1.42
CA TYR A 501 -5.01 -4.30 0.66
C TYR A 501 -4.70 -3.58 -0.64
N ALA A 502 -3.64 -2.77 -0.67
CA ALA A 502 -3.22 -2.06 -1.87
C ALA A 502 -2.57 -2.97 -2.92
N ALA A 503 -2.00 -4.10 -2.48
CA ALA A 503 -1.17 -4.92 -3.34
C ALA A 503 -1.81 -5.48 -4.62
N PRO A 504 -3.06 -6.00 -4.61
CA PRO A 504 -3.70 -6.45 -5.85
C PRO A 504 -3.83 -5.32 -6.87
N TYR A 505 -4.06 -4.08 -6.41
CA TYR A 505 -4.14 -2.91 -7.28
C TYR A 505 -2.76 -2.54 -7.84
N LEU A 506 -1.74 -2.51 -6.99
CA LEU A 506 -0.35 -2.21 -7.37
C LEU A 506 0.23 -3.25 -8.35
N ALA A 507 -0.09 -4.53 -8.17
CA ALA A 507 0.33 -5.59 -9.09
C ALA A 507 -0.33 -5.48 -10.47
N ALA A 508 -1.57 -5.01 -10.53
CA ALA A 508 -2.32 -4.88 -11.79
C ALA A 508 -2.03 -3.57 -12.55
N HIS A 509 -1.53 -2.51 -11.87
CA HIS A 509 -1.40 -1.16 -12.46
C HIS A 509 -0.03 -0.52 -12.26
N GLY A 510 0.90 -1.16 -11.54
CA GLY A 510 2.24 -0.65 -11.31
C GLY A 510 3.13 -0.78 -12.54
N ALA A 511 3.70 0.35 -12.99
CA ALA A 511 4.76 0.35 -13.99
C ALA A 511 5.98 -0.43 -13.45
N GLY A 512 6.21 -1.64 -13.97
CA GLY A 512 7.45 -2.43 -13.99
C GLY A 512 8.17 -2.70 -12.67
N VAL A 513 8.60 -1.66 -11.96
CA VAL A 513 9.44 -1.70 -10.75
C VAL A 513 8.60 -1.67 -9.46
N LYS A 514 7.36 -1.14 -9.52
CA LYS A 514 6.48 -1.00 -8.33
C LYS A 514 5.84 -2.31 -7.87
N ALA A 515 5.58 -3.25 -8.79
CA ALA A 515 4.97 -4.53 -8.46
C ALA A 515 5.94 -5.43 -7.64
N ASP A 516 7.23 -5.39 -7.97
CA ASP A 516 8.24 -6.26 -7.38
C ASP A 516 8.45 -5.99 -5.88
N ASN A 517 8.45 -4.73 -5.46
CA ASN A 517 8.63 -4.33 -4.05
C ASN A 517 7.41 -4.70 -3.19
N VAL A 518 6.21 -4.55 -3.74
CA VAL A 518 4.95 -4.90 -3.08
C VAL A 518 4.80 -6.42 -2.93
N LEU A 519 5.25 -7.18 -3.93
CA LEU A 519 5.25 -8.64 -3.89
C LEU A 519 6.24 -9.20 -2.85
N ARG A 520 7.44 -8.62 -2.72
CA ARG A 520 8.36 -8.97 -1.61
C ARG A 520 7.71 -8.75 -0.25
N GLN A 521 6.99 -7.65 -0.09
CA GLN A 521 6.32 -7.31 1.15
C GLN A 521 5.17 -8.22 1.52
N LEU A 522 4.41 -8.69 0.53
CA LEU A 522 3.43 -9.74 0.77
C LEU A 522 4.08 -11.03 1.24
N LEU A 523 5.20 -11.41 0.63
CA LEU A 523 5.93 -12.63 0.99
C LEU A 523 6.49 -12.58 2.41
N SER A 524 6.97 -11.42 2.89
CA SER A 524 7.45 -11.25 4.28
C SER A 524 6.35 -11.34 5.32
N SER A 525 5.11 -11.02 4.93
CA SER A 525 3.96 -11.14 5.84
C SER A 525 3.45 -12.58 6.00
N GLN A 526 3.92 -13.52 5.16
CA GLN A 526 3.50 -14.93 5.20
C GLN A 526 4.57 -15.88 5.76
N GLY A 527 5.77 -15.40 6.07
CA GLY A 527 6.86 -16.21 6.62
C GLY A 527 8.20 -15.48 6.59
N GLU A 528 9.29 -16.16 6.99
CA GLU A 528 10.64 -15.61 6.87
C GLU A 528 11.04 -15.56 5.38
N ILE A 529 11.46 -14.39 4.90
CA ILE A 529 12.11 -14.24 3.58
C ILE A 529 13.59 -14.54 3.78
N TYR A 530 14.13 -15.32 2.84
CA TYR A 530 15.55 -15.56 2.81
C TYR A 530 16.17 -15.12 1.47
N ASP A 531 17.29 -14.40 1.56
CA ASP A 531 17.75 -13.46 0.51
C ASP A 531 18.86 -13.99 -0.43
N THR A 532 19.29 -15.25 -0.35
CA THR A 532 20.46 -15.73 -1.13
C THR A 532 20.11 -16.66 -2.29
N VAL A 533 19.99 -16.10 -3.50
CA VAL A 533 19.67 -16.83 -4.74
C VAL A 533 20.94 -17.33 -5.45
N TYR A 534 20.94 -18.59 -5.91
CA TYR A 534 21.99 -19.15 -6.77
C TYR A 534 21.35 -19.85 -7.99
N THR A 535 21.72 -19.48 -9.21
CA THR A 535 21.22 -20.20 -10.41
C THR A 535 22.34 -21.02 -11.05
N VAL A 536 21.99 -22.15 -11.68
CA VAL A 536 22.88 -22.90 -12.57
C VAL A 536 22.26 -22.86 -13.97
N ILE A 537 22.08 -21.66 -14.51
CA ILE A 537 21.54 -21.44 -15.86
C ILE A 537 22.57 -20.67 -16.69
N GLY A 538 23.32 -21.39 -17.53
CA GLY A 538 24.23 -20.80 -18.53
C GLY A 538 25.56 -20.26 -18.00
N ASP A 539 26.53 -20.05 -18.90
CA ASP A 539 27.91 -19.59 -18.63
C ASP A 539 28.02 -18.12 -18.14
N GLU A 540 26.91 -17.47 -17.79
CA GLU A 540 26.92 -16.11 -17.26
C GLU A 540 27.13 -16.14 -15.74
N ARG A 541 28.34 -15.79 -15.31
CA ARG A 541 28.66 -15.64 -13.89
C ARG A 541 27.96 -14.42 -13.31
N TYR A 542 27.25 -14.70 -12.23
CA TYR A 542 26.61 -13.81 -11.28
C TYR A 542 27.36 -12.49 -10.97
N GLU A 543 26.59 -11.40 -10.81
CA GLU A 543 26.99 -10.22 -10.03
C GLU A 543 26.24 -10.22 -8.68
N GLU A 544 27.01 -10.12 -7.60
CA GLU A 544 26.52 -10.04 -6.22
C GLU A 544 25.58 -8.85 -6.03
N GLY A 545 24.33 -9.15 -5.65
CA GLY A 545 23.31 -8.12 -5.39
C GLY A 545 22.19 -7.96 -6.43
N MET A 546 22.14 -8.75 -7.51
CA MET A 546 20.96 -8.78 -8.39
C MET A 546 19.79 -9.53 -7.74
N ARG A 547 18.60 -8.90 -7.69
CA ARG A 547 17.42 -9.37 -6.92
C ARG A 547 16.16 -9.63 -7.78
N VAL A 548 16.28 -9.62 -9.10
CA VAL A 548 15.23 -9.97 -10.09
C VAL A 548 15.90 -10.77 -11.20
N PHE A 549 15.34 -11.93 -11.57
CA PHE A 549 15.92 -12.77 -12.62
C PHE A 549 14.97 -12.88 -13.82
N THR A 550 15.41 -12.40 -14.97
CA THR A 550 14.69 -12.66 -16.23
C THR A 550 15.42 -13.77 -16.96
N ALA A 551 14.85 -14.98 -16.98
CA ALA A 551 15.22 -15.96 -18.00
C ALA A 551 14.33 -15.73 -19.20
N ASP A 552 14.92 -15.55 -20.37
CA ASP A 552 14.16 -15.54 -21.63
C ASP A 552 13.60 -16.93 -22.01
N GLY A 553 13.77 -17.93 -21.12
CA GLY A 553 13.35 -19.31 -21.35
C GLY A 553 14.21 -20.06 -22.36
N SER A 554 15.26 -19.45 -22.90
CA SER A 554 16.12 -20.12 -23.89
C SER A 554 16.95 -21.27 -23.28
N THR A 555 17.16 -21.25 -21.96
CA THR A 555 18.01 -22.22 -21.25
C THR A 555 17.18 -23.04 -20.25
N LEU A 556 17.09 -24.35 -20.47
CA LEU A 556 16.52 -25.30 -19.52
C LEU A 556 17.48 -25.47 -18.33
N GLY A 557 16.99 -25.42 -17.09
CA GLY A 557 17.85 -25.56 -15.92
C GLY A 557 17.14 -25.35 -14.57
N TYR A 558 17.91 -25.57 -13.50
CA TYR A 558 17.47 -25.32 -12.13
C TYR A 558 17.71 -23.87 -11.74
N LEU A 559 16.68 -23.26 -11.17
CA LEU A 559 16.83 -22.09 -10.31
C LEU A 559 16.85 -22.61 -8.89
N SER A 560 17.98 -22.43 -8.21
CA SER A 560 18.10 -22.78 -6.82
C SER A 560 17.93 -21.54 -5.95
N PHE A 561 17.18 -21.71 -4.87
CA PHE A 561 16.90 -20.68 -3.90
C PHE A 561 17.37 -21.20 -2.56
N GLY A 562 18.54 -20.70 -2.18
CA GLY A 562 19.09 -20.84 -0.86
C GLY A 562 18.58 -19.71 0.04
N PRO A 563 18.75 -19.86 1.34
CA PRO A 563 20.05 -20.16 1.90
C PRO A 563 20.13 -21.62 2.32
N TYR A 564 21.35 -22.08 2.54
CA TYR A 564 21.64 -23.30 3.29
C TYR A 564 21.28 -23.11 4.78
N ASN A 565 20.02 -22.79 5.05
CA ASN A 565 19.53 -22.55 6.39
C ASN A 565 19.14 -23.84 7.07
N THR A 566 19.41 -23.87 8.36
CA THR A 566 19.02 -24.98 9.23
C THR A 566 17.62 -24.72 9.73
N PHE A 567 16.70 -25.65 9.44
CA PHE A 567 15.33 -25.59 9.92
C PHE A 567 15.16 -26.58 11.07
N ALA A 568 14.32 -26.23 12.06
CA ALA A 568 13.89 -27.19 13.07
C ALA A 568 12.98 -28.26 12.44
N PRO A 569 12.84 -29.46 13.02
CA PRO A 569 11.90 -30.45 12.56
C PRO A 569 10.49 -29.89 12.57
N GLY A 570 9.78 -30.11 11.48
CA GLY A 570 8.45 -29.54 11.27
C GLY A 570 8.01 -29.63 9.83
N LYS A 571 6.78 -29.19 9.60
CA LYS A 571 6.20 -29.12 8.26
C LYS A 571 6.28 -27.69 7.77
N TYR A 572 6.75 -27.50 6.55
CA TYR A 572 7.00 -26.17 5.97
C TYR A 572 6.33 -26.02 4.61
N ARG A 573 6.15 -24.78 4.18
CA ARG A 573 5.72 -24.40 2.83
C ARG A 573 6.70 -23.38 2.27
N CYS A 574 7.29 -23.68 1.13
CA CYS A 574 8.00 -22.69 0.33
C CYS A 574 7.04 -22.10 -0.73
N SER A 575 7.10 -20.79 -0.96
CA SER A 575 6.29 -20.11 -1.97
C SER A 575 7.16 -19.24 -2.87
N PHE A 576 6.93 -19.32 -4.18
CA PHE A 576 7.57 -18.55 -5.24
C PHE A 576 6.58 -17.62 -5.92
N VAL A 577 7.04 -16.46 -6.34
CA VAL A 577 6.31 -15.58 -7.23
C VAL A 577 6.87 -15.71 -8.65
N VAL A 578 6.04 -16.09 -9.61
CA VAL A 578 6.47 -16.37 -10.99
C VAL A 578 5.54 -15.69 -11.97
N ARG A 579 6.09 -15.02 -12.99
CA ARG A 579 5.33 -14.47 -14.11
C ARG A 579 5.69 -15.22 -15.40
N VAL A 580 4.73 -15.97 -15.92
CA VAL A 580 4.88 -16.65 -17.21
C VAL A 580 4.36 -15.71 -18.30
N VAL A 581 5.16 -15.42 -19.32
CA VAL A 581 4.69 -14.60 -20.46
C VAL A 581 3.70 -15.42 -21.27
N SER A 582 2.64 -14.78 -21.74
CA SER A 582 1.62 -15.48 -22.54
C SER A 582 2.21 -16.16 -23.77
N CYS A 583 1.85 -17.42 -23.92
CA CYS A 583 2.23 -18.25 -25.04
C CYS A 583 1.08 -19.20 -25.37
N ASN A 584 1.03 -19.65 -26.63
CA ASN A 584 -0.06 -20.49 -27.13
C ASN A 584 0.22 -21.97 -26.81
N ILE A 585 0.20 -22.32 -25.51
CA ILE A 585 0.40 -23.69 -25.03
C ILE A 585 -0.79 -24.16 -24.17
N PRO A 586 -1.13 -25.46 -24.19
CA PRO A 586 -2.23 -26.00 -23.37
C PRO A 586 -2.03 -25.82 -21.87
N ASP A 587 -3.11 -25.57 -21.11
CA ASP A 587 -3.10 -25.35 -19.65
C ASP A 587 -2.52 -26.53 -18.85
N ASP A 588 -2.64 -27.75 -19.36
CA ASP A 588 -2.09 -28.97 -18.74
C ASP A 588 -0.61 -29.18 -19.04
N THR A 589 0.02 -28.30 -19.84
CA THR A 589 1.43 -28.40 -20.19
C THR A 589 2.30 -28.14 -18.95
N PRO A 590 3.16 -29.06 -18.53
CA PRO A 590 4.12 -28.83 -17.46
C PRO A 590 5.12 -27.73 -17.84
N ILE A 591 5.24 -26.70 -16.99
CA ILE A 591 6.14 -25.55 -17.19
C ILE A 591 7.29 -25.56 -16.20
N ALA A 592 7.02 -25.92 -14.95
CA ALA A 592 8.03 -25.94 -13.92
C ALA A 592 7.82 -27.09 -12.93
N VAL A 593 8.87 -27.44 -12.18
CA VAL A 593 8.77 -28.26 -10.97
C VAL A 593 9.32 -27.44 -9.82
N ILE A 594 8.53 -27.27 -8.78
CA ILE A 594 9.01 -26.78 -7.50
C ILE A 594 9.37 -27.98 -6.66
N ASP A 595 10.56 -27.97 -6.07
CA ASP A 595 10.92 -28.98 -5.08
C ASP A 595 11.77 -28.38 -3.96
N THR A 596 12.07 -29.20 -2.96
CA THR A 596 13.09 -28.92 -1.96
C THR A 596 14.10 -30.07 -1.91
N ALA A 597 15.34 -29.76 -1.58
CA ALA A 597 16.42 -30.72 -1.38
C ALA A 597 17.12 -30.48 -0.04
N ALA A 598 17.32 -31.55 0.73
CA ALA A 598 18.18 -31.55 1.91
C ALA A 598 19.58 -32.08 1.56
N ASP A 599 20.60 -31.81 2.39
CA ASP A 599 22.05 -32.15 2.30
C ASP A 599 22.45 -33.54 1.70
N LYS A 600 21.51 -34.46 1.50
CA LYS A 600 21.67 -35.74 0.82
C LYS A 600 20.74 -35.90 -0.38
N ALA A 601 20.75 -34.95 -1.31
CA ALA A 601 20.27 -35.02 -2.70
C ALA A 601 18.84 -35.57 -2.98
N MET A 602 18.01 -35.84 -1.97
CA MET A 602 16.64 -36.29 -2.18
C MET A 602 15.71 -35.09 -2.37
N GLN A 603 14.99 -35.10 -3.50
CA GLN A 603 13.80 -34.28 -3.70
C GLN A 603 12.76 -34.66 -2.65
N GLN A 604 12.27 -33.66 -1.92
CA GLN A 604 11.09 -33.80 -1.09
C GLN A 604 9.89 -33.17 -1.79
N ASN A 605 8.82 -33.97 -1.94
CA ASN A 605 7.50 -33.56 -2.40
C ASN A 605 7.50 -32.62 -3.62
N PRO A 606 8.11 -33.00 -4.76
CA PRO A 606 8.14 -32.14 -5.94
C PRO A 606 6.71 -31.87 -6.44
N ARG A 607 6.36 -30.60 -6.62
CA ARG A 607 5.13 -30.15 -7.26
C ARG A 607 5.42 -29.76 -8.70
N THR A 608 4.83 -30.48 -9.65
CA THR A 608 4.83 -30.03 -11.05
C THR A 608 3.78 -28.94 -11.21
N CYS A 609 4.20 -27.79 -11.74
CA CYS A 609 3.33 -26.68 -12.12
C CYS A 609 3.05 -26.75 -13.62
N THR A 610 1.79 -26.75 -14.00
CA THR A 610 1.35 -26.66 -15.40
C THR A 610 1.10 -25.21 -15.80
N TYR A 611 0.94 -24.94 -17.09
CA TYR A 611 0.68 -23.58 -17.58
C TYR A 611 -0.56 -22.97 -16.94
N GLY A 612 -1.60 -23.77 -16.68
CA GLY A 612 -2.81 -23.37 -15.99
C GLY A 612 -2.64 -23.04 -14.50
N ASP A 613 -1.52 -23.41 -13.87
CA ASP A 613 -1.17 -22.90 -12.53
C ASP A 613 -0.74 -21.42 -12.57
N PHE A 614 -0.45 -20.88 -13.75
CA PHE A 614 -0.03 -19.51 -13.95
C PHE A 614 -1.13 -18.70 -14.63
N ARG A 615 -1.19 -17.41 -14.27
CA ARG A 615 -1.94 -16.43 -15.04
C ARG A 615 -0.98 -15.74 -16.01
N PRO A 616 -1.12 -15.96 -17.33
CA PRO A 616 -0.22 -15.38 -18.31
C PRO A 616 -0.08 -13.87 -18.17
N ASP A 617 1.15 -13.38 -18.33
CA ASP A 617 1.54 -11.98 -18.20
C ASP A 617 1.31 -11.35 -16.81
N THR A 618 0.97 -12.15 -15.80
CA THR A 618 0.81 -11.70 -14.40
C THR A 618 1.62 -12.55 -13.44
N TYR A 619 1.91 -12.00 -12.26
CA TYR A 619 2.59 -12.72 -11.19
C TYR A 619 1.64 -13.72 -10.52
N SER A 620 2.08 -14.96 -10.40
CA SER A 620 1.37 -16.08 -9.77
C SER A 620 2.18 -16.59 -8.59
N LEU A 621 1.53 -16.85 -7.45
CA LEU A 621 2.15 -17.48 -6.29
C LEU A 621 2.05 -18.99 -6.45
N ILE A 622 3.19 -19.67 -6.47
CA ILE A 622 3.28 -21.13 -6.56
C ILE A 622 4.00 -21.67 -5.33
N SER A 623 3.46 -22.70 -4.71
CA SER A 623 3.99 -23.20 -3.43
C SER A 623 4.14 -24.72 -3.41
N ALA A 624 5.11 -25.21 -2.63
CA ALA A 624 5.31 -26.61 -2.34
C ALA A 624 5.50 -26.80 -0.82
N GLU A 625 4.98 -27.90 -0.28
CA GLU A 625 5.11 -28.25 1.13
C GLU A 625 6.20 -29.32 1.31
N PHE A 626 6.99 -29.20 2.37
CA PHE A 626 8.10 -30.12 2.66
C PHE A 626 8.24 -30.38 4.16
N ASP A 627 8.90 -31.48 4.51
CA ASP A 627 9.04 -31.94 5.88
C ASP A 627 10.51 -31.96 6.28
N VAL A 628 10.84 -31.19 7.32
CA VAL A 628 12.16 -31.21 7.94
C VAL A 628 12.11 -32.25 9.05
N SER A 629 12.92 -33.30 8.94
CA SER A 629 12.93 -34.43 9.88
C SER A 629 13.93 -34.28 11.00
N ASP A 630 15.06 -33.59 10.76
CA ASP A 630 16.17 -33.44 11.70
C ASP A 630 16.59 -31.97 11.81
N ASP A 631 16.99 -31.54 13.02
CA ASP A 631 17.42 -30.16 13.39
C ASP A 631 18.63 -29.60 12.61
N THR A 632 19.15 -30.31 11.62
CA THR A 632 20.41 -29.96 10.93
C THR A 632 20.33 -29.98 9.41
N ALA A 633 19.15 -30.22 8.83
CA ALA A 633 19.03 -30.26 7.38
C ALA A 633 19.18 -28.85 6.78
N LYS A 634 20.21 -28.64 5.97
CA LYS A 634 20.24 -27.49 5.05
C LYS A 634 19.26 -27.76 3.93
N ILE A 635 18.25 -26.91 3.81
CA ILE A 635 17.22 -27.03 2.77
C ILE A 635 17.49 -26.04 1.65
N GLU A 636 17.57 -26.56 0.43
CA GLU A 636 17.58 -25.80 -0.80
C GLU A 636 16.20 -25.90 -1.44
N THR A 637 15.58 -24.77 -1.79
CA THR A 637 14.31 -24.77 -2.54
C THR A 637 14.62 -24.57 -4.01
N ARG A 638 14.02 -25.33 -4.93
CA ARG A 638 14.35 -25.24 -6.35
C ARG A 638 13.12 -25.07 -7.21
N LEU A 639 13.26 -24.29 -8.27
CA LEU A 639 12.31 -24.18 -9.37
C LEU A 639 13.01 -24.63 -10.66
N LEU A 640 12.65 -25.81 -11.15
CA LEU A 640 13.16 -26.38 -12.39
C LEU A 640 12.23 -26.00 -13.55
N LEU A 641 12.73 -25.25 -14.54
CA LEU A 641 11.95 -24.97 -15.75
C LEU A 641 12.01 -26.16 -16.71
N LEU A 642 10.84 -26.69 -17.08
CA LEU A 642 10.68 -27.88 -17.91
C LEU A 642 10.58 -27.58 -19.42
N ARG A 643 10.37 -26.32 -19.79
CA ARG A 643 10.09 -25.88 -21.17
C ARG A 643 10.82 -24.59 -21.49
N GLN A 644 11.15 -24.43 -22.77
CA GLN A 644 11.57 -23.15 -23.32
C GLN A 644 10.34 -22.29 -23.57
N THR A 645 9.94 -21.56 -22.54
CA THR A 645 8.85 -20.59 -22.57
C THR A 645 9.44 -19.27 -22.07
N PRO A 646 9.20 -18.10 -22.70
CA PRO A 646 9.65 -16.84 -22.10
C PRO A 646 9.00 -16.68 -20.72
N VAL A 647 9.79 -16.80 -19.65
CA VAL A 647 9.30 -16.70 -18.26
C VAL A 647 10.11 -15.63 -17.53
N THR A 648 9.51 -14.48 -17.27
CA THR A 648 10.10 -13.47 -16.39
C THR A 648 9.88 -13.87 -14.94
N MET A 649 10.91 -14.25 -14.20
CA MET A 649 10.76 -14.75 -12.83
C MET A 649 11.23 -13.73 -11.78
N LEU A 650 10.29 -13.11 -11.09
CA LEU A 650 10.60 -12.42 -9.84
C LEU A 650 10.66 -13.42 -8.70
N ALA A 651 11.72 -14.22 -8.66
CA ALA A 651 11.77 -15.31 -7.71
C ALA A 651 12.24 -14.84 -6.33
N ALA A 652 11.26 -14.66 -5.44
CA ALA A 652 11.46 -14.58 -4.00
C ALA A 652 10.85 -15.82 -3.35
N VAL A 653 11.51 -16.36 -2.32
CA VAL A 653 11.06 -17.53 -1.56
C VAL A 653 10.62 -17.10 -0.17
N ALA A 654 9.34 -17.31 0.14
CA ALA A 654 8.86 -17.29 1.52
C ALA A 654 8.80 -18.71 2.06
N ILE A 655 9.31 -18.94 3.27
CA ILE A 655 9.18 -20.21 3.97
C ILE A 655 8.31 -20.03 5.21
N GLU A 656 7.17 -20.72 5.21
CA GLU A 656 6.18 -20.72 6.29
C GLU A 656 6.25 -22.05 7.04
N ARG A 657 6.25 -22.02 8.38
CA ARG A 657 6.17 -23.23 9.21
C ARG A 657 4.69 -23.56 9.51
N LEU A 658 4.21 -24.68 9.00
CA LEU A 658 2.79 -25.08 9.00
C LEU A 658 2.32 -25.79 10.28
N ASP A 659 3.25 -26.36 11.07
CA ASP A 659 2.95 -27.10 12.30
C ASP A 659 2.95 -26.21 13.56
N GLN A 660 3.32 -24.93 13.43
CA GLN A 660 3.07 -23.94 14.47
C GLN A 660 1.65 -23.40 14.30
N THR A 661 0.79 -23.67 15.28
CA THR A 661 -0.42 -22.85 15.45
C THR A 661 0.05 -21.41 15.66
N ALA A 662 -0.30 -20.52 14.73
CA ALA A 662 0.03 -19.10 14.83
C ALA A 662 -0.27 -18.57 16.25
N PRO A 663 0.66 -17.84 16.89
CA PRO A 663 0.32 -17.07 18.08
C PRO A 663 -0.74 -16.00 17.80
#